data_AF-A0A2V8A0G8-F1
#
_entry.id   AF-A0A2V8A0G8-F1
#
_cell.length_a   1.000
_cell.length_b   1.000
_cell.length_c   1.000
_cell.angle_alpha   90.00
_cell.angle_beta   90.00
_cell.angle_gamma   90.00
#
_symmetry.space_group_name_H-M   'P 1'
#
loop_
_entity.id
_entity.type
_entity.pdbx_description
1 polymer ?
#
loop_
_entity_poly.entity_id
_entity_poly.type
_entity_poly.pdbx_seq_one_letter_code
_entity_poly.pdbx_strand_id
1 'polypeptide(L)'
;MTAVSNRENTKDAKQRENRHGVHEMTNDHLRVIAAVSCLGAGVFAAPASSGNLRIATLSTDASRVTGGDVLVEIAIPPAASPSSLKVMANGRDVTDAFRASSTRGAQVRLGLLSGLAIGRNIVTADVRGAAHASLEITNYPITGPVFSGPWQQPFICQTDAFKLPDGTTLGPPLDANCSAKTIVQYVYWSAEANDGKGAFKPLADPRTLPSDVTKTTTMNGDTVNFVVRVETGTMNRGIYQNAILHDPTLDAPPTPFSPPKGWNRRLLALHGAGCPGGWYIQGAAMGTSVLDRARLAQGYAIFINTLNHPTNSCNAVLAGETTMMGKEHFIETFGVPFYTISTGNSGGAYTSLQIADAFPGLFDGISIGATFPDALSIALSGLDAHLLLHYFTITDPSGFSDAQKIAVSGYHGMKAFLDAALQSQRTDPVPDRADIEGYQSARWNAAVPLQLRYDPVKNPKGARPTVFDAARNIYGIDPGTGAALRPFDNVGVQYGLNALNAGAITPKQFLDLNERIGGIDRDSNYVASRTVGDAGAIARAYQHGLTLGGNGGLTSIPIFDNATSNETGGYHYAWFHFAVRERIRQGAGGASDNFVMWRAGNAAAAQEQFDRWMAAYKSDASADPQRVKVLRARPRAFVDGCFDKSAAPSFIAEELVFTRRPVSKCSELYPVYSNPRKEAGGPLAANVLKCQLKPIDAHDYALTFTADEVARLKTIFAAGVCDFSKPGVSQRPVVPWAAIGSSKKS
;
A
#
# COMPACT_ATOMS: atom_id res chain seq x y z
N MET A 1 20.23 -26.69 -54.12
CA MET A 1 20.89 -26.02 -55.26
C MET A 1 20.23 -24.65 -55.39
N THR A 2 20.84 -23.60 -54.83
CA THR A 2 21.77 -22.66 -55.52
C THR A 2 21.03 -21.86 -56.62
N ALA A 3 20.61 -20.61 -56.47
CA ALA A 3 21.22 -19.38 -55.91
C ALA A 3 22.13 -18.58 -56.88
N VAL A 4 21.93 -17.25 -56.86
CA VAL A 4 22.83 -16.16 -57.30
C VAL A 4 22.98 -15.86 -58.81
N SER A 5 22.71 -14.60 -59.20
CA SER A 5 23.68 -13.72 -59.91
C SER A 5 23.21 -12.24 -59.98
N ASN A 6 23.99 -11.35 -59.34
CA ASN A 6 24.45 -9.98 -59.72
C ASN A 6 23.45 -8.86 -60.15
N ARG A 7 23.50 -7.62 -59.62
CA ARG A 7 24.56 -6.55 -59.67
C ARG A 7 24.81 -6.05 -61.11
N GLU A 8 24.92 -4.75 -61.46
CA GLU A 8 25.04 -3.43 -60.79
C GLU A 8 24.33 -2.36 -61.70
N ASN A 9 23.59 -1.34 -61.22
CA ASN A 9 24.00 -0.04 -60.63
C ASN A 9 24.66 0.98 -61.60
N THR A 10 23.95 2.04 -62.07
CA THR A 10 24.23 3.50 -61.86
C THR A 10 23.53 4.50 -62.83
N LYS A 11 22.87 5.51 -62.24
CA LYS A 11 22.85 6.99 -62.52
C LYS A 11 22.34 7.66 -63.83
N ASP A 12 21.46 8.66 -63.59
CA ASP A 12 21.37 10.05 -64.15
C ASP A 12 21.17 10.29 -65.68
N ALA A 13 20.36 11.25 -66.17
CA ALA A 13 19.36 12.16 -65.55
C ALA A 13 18.51 12.92 -66.61
N LYS A 14 17.34 13.47 -66.21
CA LYS A 14 16.54 14.57 -66.86
C LYS A 14 15.87 14.22 -68.23
N GLN A 15 14.76 14.85 -68.66
CA GLN A 15 14.00 16.04 -68.22
C GLN A 15 12.54 16.06 -68.78
N ARG A 16 11.58 16.70 -68.07
CA ARG A 16 10.29 17.28 -68.55
C ARG A 16 9.24 16.32 -69.18
N GLU A 17 7.92 16.53 -69.19
CA GLU A 17 6.90 17.40 -68.55
C GLU A 17 5.50 16.80 -68.93
N ASN A 18 4.30 17.10 -68.41
CA ASN A 18 3.74 17.70 -67.17
C ASN A 18 2.19 17.78 -67.34
N ARG A 19 1.43 18.25 -66.33
CA ARG A 19 -0.04 18.49 -66.29
C ARG A 19 -0.92 17.23 -66.18
N HIS A 20 -2.03 17.21 -65.44
CA HIS A 20 -2.65 18.06 -64.38
C HIS A 20 -3.58 17.10 -63.58
N GLY A 21 -4.02 17.38 -62.34
CA GLY A 21 -3.78 18.49 -61.43
C GLY A 21 -4.55 18.26 -60.11
N VAL A 22 -4.16 18.96 -59.04
CA VAL A 22 -4.80 18.95 -57.71
C VAL A 22 -5.12 20.39 -57.32
N HIS A 23 -6.27 20.61 -56.68
CA HIS A 23 -6.42 21.60 -55.61
C HIS A 23 -7.24 20.90 -54.50
N GLU A 24 -6.80 20.74 -53.25
CA GLU A 24 -6.22 21.69 -52.28
C GLU A 24 -7.30 22.48 -51.52
N MET A 25 -7.40 22.20 -50.21
CA MET A 25 -7.99 23.09 -49.23
C MET A 25 -7.11 23.09 -47.98
N THR A 26 -6.70 24.30 -47.62
CA THR A 26 -5.68 24.74 -46.69
C THR A 26 -5.80 24.25 -45.24
N ASN A 27 -4.66 24.05 -44.58
CA ASN A 27 -4.56 24.15 -43.12
C ASN A 27 -4.86 25.59 -42.68
N ASP A 28 -5.49 25.76 -41.51
CA ASP A 28 -5.04 26.80 -40.60
C ASP A 28 -5.33 26.49 -39.11
N HIS A 29 -4.49 27.08 -38.27
CA HIS A 29 -4.22 26.78 -36.87
C HIS A 29 -5.41 26.66 -35.89
N LEU A 30 -5.36 25.65 -35.00
CA LEU A 30 -5.34 25.89 -33.54
C LEU A 30 -4.70 24.73 -32.75
N ARG A 31 -3.55 24.99 -32.12
CA ARG A 31 -2.91 24.06 -31.16
C ARG A 31 -3.39 24.37 -29.75
N VAL A 32 -4.20 23.49 -29.15
CA VAL A 32 -4.40 23.47 -27.69
C VAL A 32 -3.42 22.45 -27.10
N ILE A 33 -2.29 22.94 -26.59
CA ILE A 33 -1.33 22.12 -25.84
C ILE A 33 -1.88 21.94 -24.43
N ALA A 34 -2.42 20.76 -24.13
CA ALA A 34 -2.70 20.36 -22.76
C ALA A 34 -1.38 19.99 -22.06
N ALA A 35 -0.77 20.97 -21.39
CA ALA A 35 0.42 20.76 -20.57
C ALA A 35 0.06 19.95 -19.31
N VAL A 36 0.22 18.63 -19.37
CA VAL A 36 0.16 17.77 -18.18
C VAL A 36 1.50 17.84 -17.47
N SER A 37 1.59 18.71 -16.46
CA SER A 37 2.76 18.81 -15.59
C SER A 37 2.87 17.60 -14.66
N CYS A 38 3.60 16.58 -15.10
CA CYS A 38 3.99 15.46 -14.25
C CYS A 38 4.97 15.91 -13.16
N LEU A 39 4.44 16.26 -11.98
CA LEU A 39 5.22 16.40 -10.73
C LEU A 39 5.70 15.03 -10.26
N GLY A 40 6.79 14.54 -10.86
CA GLY A 40 7.51 13.37 -10.38
C GLY A 40 8.25 13.67 -9.09
N ALA A 41 7.99 12.89 -8.03
CA ALA A 41 8.77 12.90 -6.80
C ALA A 41 10.17 12.33 -7.08
N GLY A 42 11.10 13.20 -7.50
CA GLY A 42 12.44 12.81 -7.90
C GLY A 42 13.42 12.75 -6.74
N VAL A 43 13.96 11.57 -6.45
CA VAL A 43 15.31 11.48 -5.86
C VAL A 43 16.30 11.90 -6.96
N PHE A 44 16.70 13.17 -6.95
CA PHE A 44 17.61 13.72 -7.96
C PHE A 44 18.99 13.07 -7.88
N ALA A 45 19.28 12.13 -8.79
CA ALA A 45 20.63 11.95 -9.28
C ALA A 45 20.98 13.22 -10.09
N ALA A 46 21.77 14.12 -9.50
CA ALA A 46 22.08 15.39 -10.13
C ALA A 46 22.97 15.18 -11.37
N PRO A 47 22.57 15.65 -12.56
CA PRO A 47 23.54 15.81 -13.64
C PRO A 47 24.56 16.87 -13.21
N ALA A 48 25.80 16.74 -13.68
CA ALA A 48 26.85 17.75 -13.48
C ALA A 48 26.56 19.01 -14.34
N SER A 49 25.55 19.76 -13.93
CA SER A 49 25.18 21.06 -14.49
C SER A 49 25.99 22.17 -13.81
N SER A 50 26.22 23.27 -14.55
CA SER A 50 26.98 24.42 -14.13
C SER A 50 26.30 25.21 -12.99
N GLY A 51 26.51 24.75 -11.74
CA GLY A 51 27.09 25.62 -10.72
C GLY A 51 26.19 26.55 -9.90
N ASN A 52 24.94 26.16 -9.59
CA ASN A 52 24.10 26.89 -8.62
C ASN A 52 24.06 26.22 -7.25
N LEU A 53 23.98 27.03 -6.18
CA LEU A 53 23.76 26.59 -4.81
C LEU A 53 22.36 25.96 -4.71
N ARG A 54 22.26 24.76 -4.12
CA ARG A 54 20.97 24.05 -3.94
C ARG A 54 20.74 23.72 -2.48
N ILE A 55 19.54 24.03 -1.99
CA ILE A 55 19.03 23.60 -0.69
C ILE A 55 17.95 22.54 -0.92
N ALA A 56 17.94 21.46 -0.15
CA ALA A 56 16.87 20.45 -0.18
C ALA A 56 16.69 19.79 1.20
N THR A 57 15.47 19.44 1.57
CA THR A 57 15.21 18.58 2.73
C THR A 57 15.55 17.11 2.41
N LEU A 58 15.94 16.34 3.43
CA LEU A 58 16.34 14.93 3.31
C LEU A 58 15.45 13.95 4.08
N SER A 59 14.81 14.39 5.17
CA SER A 59 13.92 13.54 5.99
C SER A 59 12.56 13.33 5.35
N THR A 60 11.99 14.41 4.81
CA THR A 60 10.72 14.43 4.09
C THR A 60 10.74 15.54 3.01
N ASP A 61 9.68 15.63 2.22
CA ASP A 61 9.48 16.73 1.28
C ASP A 61 9.23 18.05 2.01
N ALA A 62 9.84 19.14 1.55
CA ALA A 62 9.79 20.44 2.21
C ALA A 62 8.37 20.98 2.45
N SER A 63 7.36 20.55 1.67
CA SER A 63 5.96 20.96 1.88
C SER A 63 5.21 20.15 2.94
N ARG A 64 5.86 19.19 3.61
CA ARG A 64 5.26 18.20 4.53
C ARG A 64 6.11 17.91 5.77
N VAL A 65 6.92 18.88 6.20
CA VAL A 65 7.75 18.75 7.42
C VAL A 65 6.86 18.64 8.66
N THR A 66 7.25 17.86 9.65
CA THR A 66 6.50 17.73 10.91
C THR A 66 7.39 17.84 12.14
N GLY A 67 6.80 18.08 13.32
CA GLY A 67 7.55 18.10 14.59
C GLY A 67 8.33 19.38 14.90
N GLY A 68 8.74 20.14 13.88
CA GLY A 68 9.46 21.41 14.04
C GLY A 68 10.96 21.32 13.77
N ASP A 69 11.46 20.18 13.31
CA ASP A 69 12.81 19.97 12.82
C ASP A 69 12.82 19.31 11.42
N VAL A 70 13.96 19.41 10.72
CA VAL A 70 14.18 18.74 9.44
C VAL A 70 15.67 18.65 9.10
N LEU A 71 16.12 17.50 8.58
CA LEU A 71 17.47 17.37 8.01
C LEU A 71 17.53 18.03 6.62
N VAL A 72 18.47 18.96 6.44
CA VAL A 72 18.67 19.73 5.21
C VAL A 72 20.04 19.45 4.60
N GLU A 73 20.06 19.29 3.28
CA GLU A 73 21.25 19.30 2.43
C GLU A 73 21.43 20.67 1.77
N ILE A 74 22.67 21.17 1.79
CA ILE A 74 23.12 22.27 0.94
C ILE A 74 24.26 21.75 0.06
N ALA A 75 24.02 21.70 -1.24
CA ALA A 75 25.03 21.34 -2.24
C ALA A 75 25.65 22.62 -2.82
N ILE A 76 26.96 22.80 -2.58
CA ILE A 76 27.71 24.00 -2.94
C ILE A 76 28.41 23.78 -4.30
N PRO A 77 28.37 24.75 -5.23
CA PRO A 77 29.07 24.65 -6.51
C PRO A 77 30.58 24.48 -6.32
N PRO A 78 31.27 23.68 -7.16
CA PRO A 78 32.72 23.47 -7.05
C PRO A 78 33.57 24.73 -7.03
N ALA A 79 33.10 25.82 -7.66
CA ALA A 79 33.77 27.11 -7.72
C ALA A 79 33.52 28.04 -6.52
N ALA A 80 32.55 27.71 -5.65
CA ALA A 80 32.23 28.51 -4.47
C ALA A 80 32.97 27.98 -3.23
N SER A 81 33.20 28.84 -2.23
CA SER A 81 33.99 28.49 -1.04
C SER A 81 33.10 28.07 0.14
N PRO A 82 33.10 26.79 0.57
CA PRO A 82 32.19 26.31 1.61
C PRO A 82 32.37 26.92 3.01
N SER A 83 33.54 27.48 3.30
CA SER A 83 33.79 28.21 4.56
C SER A 83 33.15 29.60 4.59
N SER A 84 32.59 30.05 3.45
CA SER A 84 31.81 31.29 3.34
C SER A 84 30.30 31.05 3.29
N LEU A 85 29.85 29.81 3.55
CA LEU A 85 28.43 29.50 3.65
C LEU A 85 27.83 30.27 4.84
N LYS A 86 26.71 30.95 4.60
CA LYS A 86 25.81 31.49 5.60
C LYS A 86 24.41 30.95 5.36
N VAL A 87 23.70 30.54 6.42
CA VAL A 87 22.34 29.99 6.32
C VAL A 87 21.42 30.71 7.29
N MET A 88 20.27 31.17 6.80
CA MET A 88 19.24 31.82 7.62
C MET A 88 17.95 30.99 7.57
N ALA A 89 17.30 30.78 8.71
CA ALA A 89 15.95 30.24 8.80
C ALA A 89 15.03 31.29 9.43
N ASN A 90 14.03 31.78 8.67
CA ASN A 90 13.15 32.89 9.07
C ASN A 90 13.91 34.14 9.56
N GLY A 91 15.08 34.43 9.00
CA GLY A 91 15.93 35.55 9.42
C GLY A 91 16.79 35.31 10.68
N ARG A 92 16.70 34.13 11.32
CA ARG A 92 17.64 33.67 12.35
C ARG A 92 18.84 32.99 11.67
N ASP A 93 20.06 33.35 12.06
CA ASP A 93 21.26 32.64 11.60
C ASP A 93 21.28 31.22 12.16
N VAL A 94 21.47 30.24 11.29
CA VAL A 94 21.52 28.80 11.61
C VAL A 94 22.73 28.13 10.97
N THR A 95 23.74 28.91 10.56
CA THR A 95 24.93 28.43 9.86
C THR A 95 25.64 27.31 10.63
N ASP A 96 25.77 27.45 11.95
CA ASP A 96 26.45 26.48 12.82
C ASP A 96 25.76 25.11 12.93
N ALA A 97 24.50 25.00 12.49
CA ALA A 97 23.83 23.70 12.39
C ALA A 97 24.41 22.83 11.27
N PHE A 98 25.09 23.43 10.28
CA PHE A 98 25.58 22.77 9.07
C PHE A 98 27.04 22.33 9.17
N ARG A 99 27.29 21.07 8.84
CA ARG A 99 28.64 20.46 8.82
C ARG A 99 28.93 19.77 7.49
N ALA A 100 30.21 19.55 7.19
CA ALA A 100 30.60 18.84 5.97
C ALA A 100 30.04 17.41 5.94
N SER A 101 29.54 16.97 4.78
CA SER A 101 29.07 15.59 4.62
C SER A 101 30.26 14.63 4.47
N SER A 102 30.33 13.62 5.34
CA SER A 102 31.29 12.52 5.22
C SER A 102 30.91 11.50 4.13
N THR A 103 29.66 11.52 3.63
CA THR A 103 29.13 10.50 2.70
C THR A 103 28.67 11.04 1.36
N ARG A 104 28.48 12.36 1.21
CA ARG A 104 28.00 13.00 -0.04
C ARG A 104 29.02 13.94 -0.70
N GLY A 105 30.26 13.91 -0.24
CA GLY A 105 31.39 14.67 -0.81
C GLY A 105 31.62 16.03 -0.16
N ALA A 106 32.85 16.54 -0.32
CA ALA A 106 33.36 17.72 0.41
C ALA A 106 32.59 19.03 0.16
N GLN A 107 31.90 19.14 -0.98
CA GLN A 107 31.07 20.29 -1.36
C GLN A 107 29.63 20.22 -0.83
N VAL A 108 29.26 19.16 -0.11
CA VAL A 108 27.93 19.04 0.52
C VAL A 108 28.01 19.41 2.00
N ARG A 109 27.03 20.17 2.47
CA ARG A 109 26.78 20.47 3.88
C ARG A 109 25.46 19.85 4.30
N LEU A 110 25.43 19.25 5.48
CA LEU A 110 24.23 18.70 6.09
C LEU A 110 23.97 19.43 7.41
N GLY A 111 22.73 19.84 7.67
CA GLY A 111 22.34 20.50 8.91
C GLY A 111 20.96 20.06 9.37
N LEU A 112 20.79 19.84 10.67
CA LEU A 112 19.51 19.52 11.28
C LEU A 112 18.94 20.85 11.78
N LEU A 113 17.96 21.38 11.07
CA LEU A 113 17.26 22.59 11.49
C LEU A 113 16.22 22.22 12.54
N SER A 114 16.04 23.06 13.55
CA SER A 114 15.04 22.85 14.61
C SER A 114 14.41 24.15 15.10
N GLY A 115 13.23 24.04 15.72
CA GLY A 115 12.43 25.19 16.12
C GLY A 115 11.78 25.91 14.94
N LEU A 116 11.41 25.18 13.89
CA LEU A 116 10.58 25.69 12.80
C LEU A 116 9.18 26.04 13.33
N ALA A 117 8.63 27.17 12.90
CA ALA A 117 7.27 27.57 13.24
C ALA A 117 6.27 26.62 12.55
N ILE A 118 5.06 26.45 13.10
CA ILE A 118 3.97 25.77 12.39
C ILE A 118 3.57 26.65 11.19
N GLY A 119 3.38 26.02 10.03
CA GLY A 119 3.13 26.68 8.75
C GLY A 119 4.41 27.00 7.99
N ARG A 120 4.43 28.16 7.32
CA ARG A 120 5.47 28.56 6.37
C ARG A 120 6.76 28.99 7.07
N ASN A 121 7.87 28.42 6.65
CA ASN A 121 9.23 28.77 7.02
C ASN A 121 10.04 29.02 5.74
N ILE A 122 11.04 29.90 5.79
CA ILE A 122 11.95 30.19 4.67
C ILE A 122 13.38 29.93 5.13
N VAL A 123 14.07 29.03 4.44
CA VAL A 123 15.50 28.76 4.62
C VAL A 123 16.25 29.33 3.44
N THR A 124 17.18 30.25 3.69
CA THR A 124 18.06 30.80 2.66
C THR A 124 19.51 30.42 2.91
N ALA A 125 20.28 30.29 1.84
CA ALA A 125 21.71 30.03 1.88
C ALA A 125 22.45 30.97 0.94
N ASP A 126 23.54 31.52 1.42
CA ASP A 126 24.44 32.41 0.71
C ASP A 126 25.86 31.85 0.79
N VAL A 127 26.62 31.90 -0.30
CA VAL A 127 28.02 31.48 -0.33
C VAL A 127 28.80 32.33 -1.33
N ARG A 128 30.02 32.72 -0.99
CA ARG A 128 30.84 33.55 -1.87
C ARG A 128 31.18 32.77 -3.14
N GLY A 129 30.81 33.34 -4.29
CA GLY A 129 31.04 32.76 -5.61
C GLY A 129 29.89 31.93 -6.19
N ALA A 130 28.70 31.95 -5.58
CA ALA A 130 27.48 31.40 -6.19
C ALA A 130 26.27 32.32 -5.94
N ALA A 131 25.20 32.08 -6.70
CA ALA A 131 23.92 32.74 -6.51
C ALA A 131 23.25 32.33 -5.19
N HIS A 132 22.49 33.26 -4.60
CA HIS A 132 21.63 33.04 -3.45
C HIS A 132 20.63 31.90 -3.72
N ALA A 133 20.38 31.06 -2.70
CA ALA A 133 19.38 30.00 -2.75
C ALA A 133 18.35 30.14 -1.64
N SER A 134 17.10 29.78 -1.91
CA SER A 134 15.99 29.81 -0.95
C SER A 134 15.13 28.57 -1.10
N LEU A 135 14.64 28.04 0.02
CA LEU A 135 13.70 26.93 0.12
C LEU A 135 12.54 27.30 1.05
N GLU A 136 11.31 27.16 0.57
CA GLU A 136 10.11 27.24 1.40
C GLU A 136 9.83 25.88 2.04
N ILE A 137 9.62 25.87 3.35
CA ILE A 137 9.32 24.69 4.15
C ILE A 137 7.96 24.90 4.83
N THR A 138 7.03 23.97 4.68
CA THR A 138 5.77 23.95 5.43
C THR A 138 5.87 22.90 6.53
N ASN A 139 5.82 23.35 7.78
CA ASN A 139 5.93 22.51 8.97
C ASN A 139 4.56 22.32 9.66
N TYR A 140 4.25 21.11 10.09
CA TYR A 140 2.99 20.71 10.71
C TYR A 140 3.22 20.16 12.14
N PRO A 141 2.18 20.15 13.00
CA PRO A 141 2.30 19.53 14.32
C PRO A 141 2.68 18.05 14.24
N ILE A 142 3.44 17.55 15.23
CA ILE A 142 3.78 16.11 15.35
C ILE A 142 2.54 15.19 15.47
N THR A 143 1.38 15.76 15.80
CA THR A 143 0.08 15.08 15.86
C THR A 143 -0.64 15.00 14.50
N GLY A 144 -0.10 15.62 13.44
CA GLY A 144 -0.79 15.79 12.16
C GLY A 144 -2.01 16.72 12.27
N PRO A 145 -2.95 16.65 11.30
CA PRO A 145 -2.80 16.02 9.99
C PRO A 145 -2.00 16.91 9.03
N VAL A 146 -1.38 16.30 8.01
CA VAL A 146 -0.63 16.96 6.94
C VAL A 146 -1.43 16.92 5.63
N PHE A 147 -1.91 15.72 5.28
CA PHE A 147 -2.67 15.43 4.07
C PHE A 147 -3.78 14.39 4.26
N SER A 148 -3.84 13.67 5.39
CA SER A 148 -4.90 12.71 5.72
C SER A 148 -6.26 13.36 6.03
N GLY A 149 -6.28 14.68 6.20
CA GLY A 149 -7.50 15.46 6.42
C GLY A 149 -8.05 15.35 7.84
N PRO A 150 -9.35 15.65 8.06
CA PRO A 150 -9.94 15.65 9.39
C PRO A 150 -9.79 14.29 10.09
N TRP A 151 -9.29 14.33 11.33
CA TRP A 151 -9.07 13.13 12.14
C TRP A 151 -10.34 12.30 12.35
N GLN A 152 -10.16 10.99 12.47
CA GLN A 152 -11.21 10.10 12.96
C GLN A 152 -11.65 10.51 14.37
N GLN A 153 -12.96 10.56 14.57
CA GLN A 153 -13.62 10.91 15.84
C GLN A 153 -14.81 9.97 16.07
N PRO A 154 -15.00 9.42 17.29
CA PRO A 154 -14.11 9.51 18.46
C PRO A 154 -12.75 8.82 18.20
N PHE A 155 -11.82 8.90 19.14
CA PHE A 155 -10.56 8.18 19.03
C PHE A 155 -9.99 7.90 20.43
N ILE A 156 -9.76 6.63 20.74
CA ILE A 156 -9.39 6.18 22.09
C ILE A 156 -7.87 6.08 22.20
N CYS A 157 -7.28 6.90 23.08
CA CYS A 157 -5.88 6.82 23.46
C CYS A 157 -5.61 5.57 24.30
N GLN A 158 -4.43 4.97 24.15
CA GLN A 158 -4.04 3.70 24.78
C GLN A 158 -2.55 3.65 25.20
N THR A 159 -1.89 4.81 25.34
CA THR A 159 -0.48 4.91 25.78
C THR A 159 -0.28 4.34 27.19
N ASP A 160 -1.29 4.44 28.05
CA ASP A 160 -1.33 3.91 29.41
C ASP A 160 -1.31 2.37 29.45
N ALA A 161 -1.93 1.73 28.45
CA ALA A 161 -1.93 0.28 28.26
C ALA A 161 -0.72 -0.23 27.47
N PHE A 162 -0.07 0.62 26.67
CA PHE A 162 1.03 0.21 25.80
C PHE A 162 2.28 -0.20 26.58
N LYS A 163 2.75 -1.43 26.35
CA LYS A 163 3.88 -2.02 27.07
C LYS A 163 5.23 -1.72 26.42
N LEU A 164 6.17 -1.27 27.23
CA LEU A 164 7.57 -1.06 26.88
C LEU A 164 8.38 -2.36 27.04
N PRO A 165 9.57 -2.49 26.42
CA PRO A 165 10.44 -3.67 26.53
C PRO A 165 10.71 -4.19 27.94
N ASP A 166 10.76 -3.34 28.97
CA ASP A 166 10.94 -3.72 30.38
C ASP A 166 9.64 -4.11 31.12
N GLY A 167 8.48 -4.11 30.44
CA GLY A 167 7.18 -4.44 31.01
C GLY A 167 6.44 -3.26 31.67
N THR A 168 7.09 -2.10 31.80
CA THR A 168 6.42 -0.83 32.17
C THR A 168 5.49 -0.36 31.04
N THR A 169 4.77 0.75 31.24
CA THR A 169 3.91 1.34 30.21
C THR A 169 4.43 2.69 29.75
N LEU A 170 4.06 3.09 28.53
CA LEU A 170 4.42 4.40 27.96
C LEU A 170 3.81 5.58 28.77
N GLY A 171 2.79 5.31 29.59
CA GLY A 171 2.18 6.24 30.53
C GLY A 171 0.91 6.90 30.01
N PRO A 172 0.16 7.63 30.86
CA PRO A 172 -1.10 8.26 30.46
C PRO A 172 -0.89 9.27 29.33
N PRO A 173 -1.88 9.45 28.43
CA PRO A 173 -1.80 10.41 27.36
C PRO A 173 -1.70 11.84 27.93
N LEU A 174 -0.82 12.65 27.34
CA LEU A 174 -0.57 14.04 27.75
C LEU A 174 -1.66 15.00 27.27
N ASP A 175 -2.42 14.63 26.25
CA ASP A 175 -3.45 15.43 25.60
C ASP A 175 -4.54 14.58 24.91
N ALA A 176 -5.57 15.24 24.36
CA ALA A 176 -6.64 14.59 23.58
C ALA A 176 -6.20 14.08 22.19
N ASN A 177 -4.96 14.38 21.78
CA ASN A 177 -4.35 13.87 20.55
C ASN A 177 -3.58 12.57 20.80
N CYS A 178 -3.63 12.04 22.03
CA CYS A 178 -2.96 10.82 22.46
C CYS A 178 -1.43 10.91 22.44
N SER A 179 -0.89 12.12 22.65
CA SER A 179 0.56 12.35 22.76
C SER A 179 1.14 11.71 24.03
N ALA A 180 2.39 11.24 23.97
CA ALA A 180 3.19 10.76 25.09
C ALA A 180 4.63 11.26 24.96
N LYS A 181 5.39 11.22 26.07
CA LYS A 181 6.83 11.51 26.03
C LYS A 181 7.57 10.37 25.34
N THR A 182 8.53 10.68 24.49
CA THR A 182 9.43 9.67 23.93
C THR A 182 10.28 9.06 25.04
N ILE A 183 10.27 7.73 25.13
CA ILE A 183 11.08 6.94 26.06
C ILE A 183 12.06 6.10 25.24
N VAL A 184 13.33 6.14 25.65
CA VAL A 184 14.41 5.33 25.07
C VAL A 184 14.78 4.24 26.08
N GLN A 185 14.61 3.00 25.68
CA GLN A 185 15.07 1.82 26.42
C GLN A 185 16.12 1.07 25.61
N TYR A 186 16.85 0.18 26.29
CA TYR A 186 17.79 -0.72 25.66
C TYR A 186 17.44 -2.16 26.02
N VAL A 187 17.60 -3.06 25.05
CA VAL A 187 17.55 -4.51 25.26
C VAL A 187 18.82 -5.14 24.70
N TYR A 188 19.17 -6.33 25.14
CA TYR A 188 20.29 -7.08 24.59
C TYR A 188 19.91 -8.53 24.31
N TRP A 189 20.56 -9.18 23.33
CA TRP A 189 20.41 -10.60 23.12
C TRP A 189 21.30 -11.39 24.09
N SER A 190 20.67 -12.15 24.97
CA SER A 190 21.30 -13.18 25.80
C SER A 190 21.11 -14.53 25.13
N ALA A 191 22.18 -15.34 25.04
CA ALA A 191 22.07 -16.73 24.62
C ALA A 191 21.64 -17.67 25.76
N GLU A 192 21.90 -17.27 27.01
CA GLU A 192 21.66 -18.09 28.20
C GLU A 192 20.20 -18.04 28.68
N ALA A 193 19.46 -17.00 28.29
CA ALA A 193 18.04 -16.83 28.61
C ALA A 193 17.15 -17.97 28.05
N ASN A 194 15.96 -18.13 28.63
CA ASN A 194 14.96 -19.13 28.23
C ASN A 194 15.54 -20.56 28.14
N ASP A 195 16.19 -21.03 29.22
CA ASP A 195 16.86 -22.34 29.29
C ASP A 195 17.90 -22.55 28.17
N GLY A 196 18.71 -21.53 27.87
CA GLY A 196 19.71 -21.56 26.80
C GLY A 196 19.17 -21.46 25.37
N LYS A 197 17.87 -21.16 25.19
CA LYS A 197 17.26 -20.90 23.85
C LYS A 197 17.49 -19.46 23.37
N GLY A 198 17.88 -18.59 24.28
CA GLY A 198 18.14 -17.16 24.09
C GLY A 198 16.88 -16.29 24.06
N ALA A 199 17.08 -15.01 24.37
CA ALA A 199 16.03 -14.00 24.40
C ALA A 199 16.60 -12.58 24.32
N PHE A 200 15.76 -11.62 23.97
CA PHE A 200 16.01 -10.22 24.31
C PHE A 200 15.66 -9.98 25.79
N LYS A 201 16.60 -9.40 26.55
CA LYS A 201 16.42 -8.96 27.95
C LYS A 201 16.56 -7.44 28.06
N PRO A 202 15.79 -6.76 28.93
CA PRO A 202 16.00 -5.34 29.22
C PRO A 202 17.39 -5.07 29.79
N LEU A 203 18.02 -3.99 29.33
CA LEU A 203 19.26 -3.46 29.88
C LEU A 203 18.94 -2.39 30.94
N ALA A 204 19.01 -2.76 32.21
CA ALA A 204 18.55 -1.91 33.32
C ALA A 204 19.42 -0.65 33.54
N ASP A 205 20.74 -0.74 33.30
CA ASP A 205 21.64 0.42 33.29
C ASP A 205 22.36 0.50 31.93
N PRO A 206 22.09 1.53 31.09
CA PRO A 206 22.73 1.69 29.79
C PRO A 206 24.23 2.05 29.87
N ARG A 207 24.82 2.17 31.07
CA ARG A 207 26.24 2.45 31.27
C ARG A 207 27.10 1.20 31.48
N THR A 208 26.48 0.03 31.69
CA THR A 208 27.20 -1.23 32.01
C THR A 208 26.53 -2.42 31.34
N LEU A 209 27.30 -3.24 30.61
CA LEU A 209 26.79 -4.44 29.96
C LEU A 209 26.80 -5.66 30.90
N PRO A 210 25.71 -6.44 30.99
CA PRO A 210 25.71 -7.76 31.62
C PRO A 210 26.69 -8.74 30.98
N SER A 211 27.16 -9.72 31.75
CA SER A 211 28.11 -10.73 31.30
C SER A 211 27.56 -11.67 30.22
N ASP A 212 26.22 -11.83 30.14
CA ASP A 212 25.53 -12.68 29.17
C ASP A 212 25.16 -11.94 27.87
N VAL A 213 25.67 -10.73 27.65
CA VAL A 213 25.52 -9.99 26.38
C VAL A 213 26.31 -10.70 25.26
N THR A 214 25.58 -11.17 24.25
CA THR A 214 26.19 -11.76 23.06
C THR A 214 26.69 -10.71 22.07
N LYS A 215 27.52 -11.13 21.10
CA LYS A 215 27.90 -10.32 19.94
C LYS A 215 27.17 -10.78 18.68
N THR A 216 27.12 -9.89 17.69
CA THR A 216 26.63 -10.19 16.35
C THR A 216 27.51 -9.51 15.30
N THR A 217 27.50 -10.04 14.08
CA THR A 217 28.28 -9.50 12.95
C THR A 217 27.32 -9.08 11.84
N THR A 218 27.34 -7.79 11.49
CA THR A 218 26.43 -7.21 10.49
C THR A 218 26.73 -7.74 9.07
N MET A 219 25.81 -7.51 8.13
CA MET A 219 26.04 -7.78 6.70
C MET A 219 27.22 -7.00 6.09
N ASN A 220 27.73 -5.98 6.78
CA ASN A 220 28.88 -5.19 6.34
C ASN A 220 30.21 -5.70 6.96
N GLY A 221 30.15 -6.69 7.87
CA GLY A 221 31.31 -7.28 8.55
C GLY A 221 31.59 -6.73 9.95
N ASP A 222 30.86 -5.73 10.40
CA ASP A 222 31.07 -5.10 11.71
C ASP A 222 30.63 -6.04 12.84
N THR A 223 31.54 -6.40 13.74
CA THR A 223 31.20 -7.18 14.94
C THR A 223 30.95 -6.26 16.13
N VAL A 224 29.72 -6.24 16.63
CA VAL A 224 29.26 -5.38 17.72
C VAL A 224 28.60 -6.20 18.83
N ASN A 225 28.50 -5.63 20.03
CA ASN A 225 27.64 -6.19 21.08
C ASN A 225 26.18 -6.15 20.59
N PHE A 226 25.41 -7.21 20.84
CA PHE A 226 24.02 -7.31 20.40
C PHE A 226 23.10 -6.56 21.37
N VAL A 227 23.32 -5.25 21.46
CA VAL A 227 22.51 -4.29 22.21
C VAL A 227 21.67 -3.49 21.21
N VAL A 228 20.38 -3.36 21.51
CA VAL A 228 19.37 -2.73 20.65
C VAL A 228 18.76 -1.57 21.41
N ARG A 229 18.88 -0.36 20.84
CA ARG A 229 18.12 0.81 21.30
C ARG A 229 16.69 0.67 20.79
N VAL A 230 15.71 0.74 21.70
CA VAL A 230 14.28 0.81 21.39
C VAL A 230 13.75 2.15 21.85
N GLU A 231 13.32 2.97 20.90
CA GLU A 231 12.69 4.25 21.16
C GLU A 231 11.19 4.13 20.91
N THR A 232 10.39 4.50 21.90
CA THR A 232 8.92 4.48 21.84
C THR A 232 8.39 5.88 22.10
N GLY A 233 7.50 6.38 21.24
CA GLY A 233 6.89 7.71 21.39
C GLY A 233 5.57 7.78 20.63
N THR A 234 5.04 8.98 20.41
CA THR A 234 3.77 9.19 19.70
C THR A 234 3.92 10.18 18.56
N MET A 235 3.31 9.87 17.42
CA MET A 235 3.35 10.68 16.21
C MET A 235 2.15 10.35 15.33
N ASN A 236 1.55 11.38 14.73
CA ASN A 236 0.25 11.33 14.07
C ASN A 236 -0.86 10.66 14.91
N ARG A 237 -0.85 10.91 16.24
CA ARG A 237 -1.70 10.27 17.26
C ARG A 237 -1.46 8.77 17.48
N GLY A 238 -0.69 8.10 16.61
CA GLY A 238 -0.27 6.71 16.80
C GLY A 238 0.98 6.60 17.68
N ILE A 239 1.13 5.49 18.41
CA ILE A 239 2.39 5.13 19.07
C ILE A 239 3.34 4.59 18.01
N TYR A 240 4.61 4.99 18.02
CA TYR A 240 5.68 4.49 17.14
C TYR A 240 6.78 3.77 17.92
N GLN A 241 7.51 2.87 17.23
CA GLN A 241 8.74 2.27 17.72
C GLN A 241 9.84 2.25 16.66
N ASN A 242 11.05 2.64 17.08
CA ASN A 242 12.31 2.48 16.35
C ASN A 242 13.19 1.47 17.09
N ALA A 243 13.71 0.46 16.39
CA ALA A 243 14.71 -0.49 16.91
C ALA A 243 15.96 -0.53 16.03
N ILE A 244 17.14 -0.45 16.64
CA ILE A 244 18.43 -0.35 15.95
C ILE A 244 19.56 -0.88 16.83
N LEU A 245 20.57 -1.54 16.25
CA LEU A 245 21.80 -1.90 16.99
C LEU A 245 22.55 -0.63 17.42
N HIS A 246 22.70 -0.45 18.73
CA HIS A 246 23.42 0.68 19.34
C HIS A 246 23.86 0.29 20.74
N ASP A 247 25.15 0.41 21.02
CA ASP A 247 25.73 0.10 22.33
C ASP A 247 26.00 1.41 23.10
N PRO A 248 25.17 1.78 24.08
CA PRO A 248 25.31 3.04 24.82
C PRO A 248 26.57 3.10 25.70
N THR A 249 27.31 1.99 25.86
CA THR A 249 28.59 1.95 26.59
C THR A 249 29.80 2.26 25.71
N LEU A 250 29.65 2.18 24.37
CA LEU A 250 30.74 2.33 23.38
C LEU A 250 30.44 3.37 22.28
N ASP A 251 29.17 3.67 22.02
CA ASP A 251 28.71 4.57 20.98
C ASP A 251 28.09 5.83 21.60
N ALA A 252 28.40 7.00 21.02
CA ALA A 252 27.72 8.24 21.35
C ALA A 252 26.20 8.15 21.07
N PRO A 253 25.36 8.98 21.71
CA PRO A 253 23.95 9.10 21.36
C PRO A 253 23.76 9.34 19.85
N PRO A 254 22.81 8.65 19.19
CA PRO A 254 22.63 8.77 17.75
C PRO A 254 22.28 10.20 17.32
N THR A 255 22.83 10.63 16.20
CA THR A 255 22.44 11.85 15.47
C THR A 255 22.49 11.54 13.97
N PRO A 256 21.91 12.36 13.06
CA PRO A 256 21.93 12.06 11.64
C PRO A 256 23.35 12.21 11.01
N PHE A 257 24.30 12.70 11.82
CA PHE A 257 25.72 12.86 11.50
C PHE A 257 26.60 11.79 12.18
N SER A 258 26.03 11.03 13.11
CA SER A 258 26.69 9.99 13.89
C SER A 258 25.72 8.80 14.05
N PRO A 259 25.43 8.09 12.95
CA PRO A 259 24.62 6.87 13.00
C PRO A 259 25.28 5.80 13.89
N PRO A 260 24.51 4.89 14.52
CA PRO A 260 25.07 3.78 15.28
C PRO A 260 25.98 2.89 14.42
N LYS A 261 27.09 2.39 15.00
CA LYS A 261 28.05 1.57 14.26
C LYS A 261 27.45 0.25 13.77
N GLY A 262 26.54 -0.33 14.54
CA GLY A 262 25.83 -1.56 14.17
C GLY A 262 24.79 -1.39 13.06
N TRP A 263 24.50 -0.17 12.60
CA TRP A 263 23.51 0.07 11.56
C TRP A 263 24.12 0.11 10.15
N ASN A 264 23.73 -0.85 9.32
CA ASN A 264 24.20 -1.01 7.95
C ASN A 264 23.53 -0.03 6.94
N ARG A 265 22.85 1.01 7.45
CA ARG A 265 22.00 1.98 6.71
C ARG A 265 20.75 1.41 6.02
N ARG A 266 20.37 0.14 6.22
CA ARG A 266 19.12 -0.41 5.69
C ARG A 266 17.98 -0.26 6.71
N LEU A 267 16.79 0.10 6.24
CA LEU A 267 15.59 0.29 7.09
C LEU A 267 14.47 -0.66 6.64
N LEU A 268 13.86 -1.34 7.61
CA LEU A 268 12.57 -2.04 7.43
C LEU A 268 11.45 -1.20 8.01
N ALA A 269 10.45 -0.86 7.20
CA ALA A 269 9.16 -0.36 7.66
C ALA A 269 8.20 -1.53 7.81
N LEU A 270 7.80 -1.84 9.04
CA LEU A 270 6.89 -2.95 9.32
C LEU A 270 5.43 -2.47 9.26
N HIS A 271 4.59 -3.32 8.67
CA HIS A 271 3.14 -3.21 8.69
C HIS A 271 2.54 -4.47 9.29
N GLY A 272 1.41 -4.27 9.98
CA GLY A 272 0.75 -5.30 10.76
C GLY A 272 0.00 -6.36 9.95
N ALA A 273 -1.07 -6.88 10.56
CA ALA A 273 -2.05 -7.72 9.87
C ALA A 273 -3.49 -7.33 10.25
N GLY A 274 -4.47 -8.10 9.77
CA GLY A 274 -5.88 -7.95 10.13
C GLY A 274 -6.59 -6.76 9.47
N CYS A 275 -7.73 -6.40 10.03
CA CYS A 275 -8.47 -5.15 9.78
C CYS A 275 -9.73 -5.04 10.68
N PRO A 276 -10.63 -6.04 10.75
CA PRO A 276 -11.92 -5.88 11.44
C PRO A 276 -11.74 -5.58 12.94
N GLY A 277 -12.48 -4.58 13.44
CA GLY A 277 -12.37 -4.09 14.81
C GLY A 277 -11.39 -2.92 14.99
N GLY A 278 -10.47 -2.71 14.03
CA GLY A 278 -9.44 -1.67 14.07
C GLY A 278 -9.91 -0.29 13.66
N TRP A 279 -10.82 0.27 14.45
CA TRP A 279 -11.44 1.57 14.17
C TRP A 279 -11.49 2.41 15.44
N TYR A 280 -11.25 3.73 15.34
CA TYR A 280 -11.40 4.70 16.44
C TYR A 280 -10.48 4.45 17.65
N ILE A 281 -9.31 3.81 17.45
CA ILE A 281 -8.35 3.48 18.51
C ILE A 281 -6.91 3.83 18.12
N GLN A 282 -6.09 4.15 19.12
CA GLN A 282 -4.65 4.34 18.96
C GLN A 282 -3.91 3.00 18.77
N GLY A 283 -4.32 1.94 19.45
CA GLY A 283 -3.63 0.65 19.50
C GLY A 283 -2.72 0.52 20.74
N ALA A 284 -3.07 -0.38 21.67
CA ALA A 284 -2.29 -0.66 22.88
C ALA A 284 -1.03 -1.54 22.65
N ALA A 285 -0.75 -1.93 21.41
CA ALA A 285 0.43 -2.73 21.06
C ALA A 285 0.75 -2.57 19.56
N MET A 286 2.01 -2.79 19.19
CA MET A 286 2.42 -2.76 17.77
C MET A 286 1.83 -3.89 16.94
N GLY A 287 1.41 -5.00 17.55
CA GLY A 287 0.89 -6.20 16.87
C GLY A 287 1.94 -6.97 16.04
N THR A 288 3.11 -6.38 15.80
CA THR A 288 4.30 -7.00 15.20
C THR A 288 5.53 -6.47 15.92
N SER A 289 6.49 -7.34 16.26
CA SER A 289 7.66 -6.96 17.07
C SER A 289 8.72 -6.24 16.24
N VAL A 290 9.25 -5.14 16.76
CA VAL A 290 10.47 -4.50 16.24
C VAL A 290 11.75 -5.25 16.63
N LEU A 291 11.66 -6.25 17.52
CA LEU A 291 12.78 -7.06 17.98
C LEU A 291 12.96 -8.32 17.11
N ASP A 292 13.05 -8.16 15.78
CA ASP A 292 13.45 -9.23 14.89
C ASP A 292 14.96 -9.46 14.99
N ARG A 293 15.34 -10.53 15.71
CA ARG A 293 16.74 -10.90 15.92
C ARG A 293 17.51 -11.06 14.61
N ALA A 294 16.93 -11.67 13.58
CA ALA A 294 17.67 -11.96 12.35
C ALA A 294 18.01 -10.67 11.60
N ARG A 295 17.09 -9.71 11.58
CA ARG A 295 17.27 -8.41 10.91
C ARG A 295 18.17 -7.47 11.67
N LEU A 296 18.00 -7.40 13.00
CA LEU A 296 18.88 -6.63 13.86
C LEU A 296 20.31 -7.18 13.77
N ALA A 297 20.51 -8.51 13.80
CA ALA A 297 21.82 -9.14 13.60
C ALA A 297 22.47 -8.80 12.25
N GLN A 298 21.68 -8.75 11.16
CA GLN A 298 22.13 -8.29 9.85
C GLN A 298 22.56 -6.80 9.83
N GLY A 299 22.21 -6.03 10.86
CA GLY A 299 22.46 -4.59 10.98
C GLY A 299 21.35 -3.71 10.42
N TYR A 300 20.15 -4.25 10.14
CA TYR A 300 18.99 -3.43 9.78
C TYR A 300 18.52 -2.61 10.98
N ALA A 301 17.99 -1.43 10.70
CA ALA A 301 17.07 -0.74 11.61
C ALA A 301 15.62 -1.07 11.23
N ILE A 302 14.72 -0.94 12.20
CA ILE A 302 13.31 -1.33 12.07
C ILE A 302 12.43 -0.22 12.65
N PHE A 303 11.44 0.22 11.86
CA PHE A 303 10.44 1.21 12.25
C PHE A 303 9.02 0.61 12.11
N ILE A 304 8.13 0.96 13.05
CA ILE A 304 6.69 0.70 12.98
C ILE A 304 5.91 1.82 13.69
N ASN A 305 4.66 2.02 13.29
CA ASN A 305 3.67 2.75 14.08
C ASN A 305 2.38 1.93 14.20
N THR A 306 1.73 2.00 15.35
CA THR A 306 0.41 1.40 15.62
C THR A 306 -0.66 1.71 14.56
N LEU A 307 -0.65 2.90 13.94
CA LEU A 307 -1.56 3.26 12.83
C LEU A 307 -1.11 2.74 11.45
N ASN A 308 0.07 2.11 11.38
CA ASN A 308 0.49 1.25 10.28
C ASN A 308 0.14 -0.23 10.51
N HIS A 309 -0.53 -0.57 11.62
CA HIS A 309 -1.08 -1.89 11.89
C HIS A 309 -2.61 -1.90 11.62
N PRO A 310 -3.12 -2.63 10.61
CA PRO A 310 -4.53 -2.54 10.22
C PRO A 310 -5.58 -2.94 11.26
N THR A 311 -5.28 -3.83 12.21
CA THR A 311 -6.16 -4.04 13.39
C THR A 311 -6.29 -2.81 14.31
N ASN A 312 -5.64 -1.68 14.02
CA ASN A 312 -5.89 -0.38 14.65
C ASN A 312 -6.40 0.68 13.64
N SER A 313 -6.00 0.60 12.37
CA SER A 313 -6.42 1.50 11.30
C SER A 313 -6.31 0.86 9.90
N CYS A 314 -7.42 0.55 9.24
CA CYS A 314 -7.43 0.14 7.82
C CYS A 314 -7.51 1.33 6.84
N ASN A 315 -7.07 2.52 7.22
CA ASN A 315 -7.09 3.71 6.37
C ASN A 315 -5.69 3.95 5.76
N ALA A 316 -5.51 3.60 4.49
CA ALA A 316 -4.21 3.67 3.81
C ALA A 316 -3.64 5.09 3.69
N VAL A 317 -4.47 6.14 3.66
CA VAL A 317 -3.99 7.53 3.62
C VAL A 317 -3.44 7.95 4.98
N LEU A 318 -4.16 7.63 6.07
CA LEU A 318 -3.67 7.85 7.44
C LEU A 318 -2.39 7.05 7.70
N ALA A 319 -2.33 5.80 7.20
CA ALA A 319 -1.14 4.97 7.28
C ALA A 319 0.03 5.58 6.49
N GLY A 320 -0.19 6.12 5.28
CA GLY A 320 0.83 6.80 4.48
C GLY A 320 1.40 8.04 5.15
N GLU A 321 0.55 8.88 5.73
CA GLU A 321 0.97 10.04 6.52
C GLU A 321 1.78 9.63 7.74
N THR A 322 1.30 8.62 8.48
CA THR A 322 1.99 8.05 9.63
C THR A 322 3.38 7.49 9.27
N THR A 323 3.50 6.83 8.11
CA THR A 323 4.78 6.33 7.60
C THR A 323 5.69 7.46 7.15
N MET A 324 5.17 8.52 6.53
CA MET A 324 5.96 9.70 6.15
C MET A 324 6.59 10.34 7.39
N MET A 325 5.79 10.67 8.40
CA MET A 325 6.26 11.27 9.66
C MET A 325 7.19 10.31 10.42
N GLY A 326 6.88 9.01 10.40
CA GLY A 326 7.72 7.93 10.90
C GLY A 326 9.13 7.91 10.31
N LYS A 327 9.21 7.97 8.98
CA LYS A 327 10.48 7.97 8.23
C LYS A 327 11.23 9.29 8.37
N GLU A 328 10.51 10.41 8.46
CA GLU A 328 11.05 11.74 8.77
C GLU A 328 11.83 11.70 10.09
N HIS A 329 11.14 11.43 11.21
CA HIS A 329 11.73 11.37 12.55
C HIS A 329 12.88 10.34 12.66
N PHE A 330 12.77 9.21 11.97
CA PHE A 330 13.88 8.25 11.86
C PHE A 330 15.12 8.89 11.21
N ILE A 331 14.94 9.67 10.13
CA ILE A 331 16.03 10.35 9.44
C ILE A 331 16.58 11.52 10.27
N GLU A 332 15.77 12.30 11.00
CA GLU A 332 16.29 13.27 11.99
C GLU A 332 17.17 12.58 13.04
N THR A 333 16.77 11.41 13.53
CA THR A 333 17.43 10.76 14.68
C THR A 333 18.69 10.00 14.28
N PHE A 334 18.64 9.20 13.20
CA PHE A 334 19.70 8.26 12.81
C PHE A 334 20.37 8.60 11.49
N GLY A 335 19.75 9.45 10.67
CA GLY A 335 20.23 9.84 9.34
C GLY A 335 19.63 9.02 8.19
N VAL A 336 19.98 9.40 6.96
CA VAL A 336 19.34 8.87 5.74
C VAL A 336 19.70 7.39 5.50
N PRO A 337 18.71 6.48 5.36
CA PRO A 337 18.92 5.11 4.91
C PRO A 337 19.50 5.01 3.49
N PHE A 338 20.26 3.95 3.23
CA PHE A 338 20.63 3.53 1.88
C PHE A 338 19.40 3.03 1.09
N TYR A 339 18.50 2.32 1.76
CA TYR A 339 17.15 2.04 1.29
C TYR A 339 16.18 1.74 2.43
N THR A 340 14.88 1.88 2.13
CA THR A 340 13.76 1.47 2.97
C THR A 340 12.95 0.38 2.27
N ILE A 341 12.83 -0.80 2.86
CA ILE A 341 11.92 -1.86 2.42
C ILE A 341 10.65 -1.82 3.28
N SER A 342 9.49 -1.83 2.64
CA SER A 342 8.21 -2.06 3.33
C SER A 342 7.91 -3.55 3.40
N THR A 343 7.43 -4.03 4.54
CA THR A 343 7.00 -5.43 4.69
C THR A 343 5.77 -5.57 5.56
N GLY A 344 4.92 -6.53 5.21
CA GLY A 344 3.69 -6.83 5.91
C GLY A 344 2.98 -8.04 5.32
N ASN A 345 2.10 -8.66 6.11
CA ASN A 345 1.37 -9.85 5.71
C ASN A 345 -0.15 -9.63 5.86
N SER A 346 -0.97 -10.16 4.96
CA SER A 346 -2.44 -9.98 5.03
C SER A 346 -2.81 -8.48 5.00
N GLY A 347 -3.23 -7.91 6.13
CA GLY A 347 -3.49 -6.46 6.24
C GLY A 347 -2.27 -5.59 5.91
N GLY A 348 -1.10 -5.97 6.40
CA GLY A 348 0.13 -5.24 6.14
C GLY A 348 0.56 -5.27 4.68
N ALA A 349 0.19 -6.33 3.95
CA ALA A 349 0.50 -6.45 2.52
C ALA A 349 -0.21 -5.36 1.71
N TYR A 350 -1.52 -5.16 1.90
CA TYR A 350 -2.21 -4.05 1.25
C TYR A 350 -1.73 -2.69 1.78
N THR A 351 -1.33 -2.60 3.06
CA THR A 351 -0.81 -1.34 3.63
C THR A 351 0.48 -0.94 2.92
N SER A 352 1.44 -1.87 2.76
CA SER A 352 2.64 -1.68 1.95
C SER A 352 2.33 -1.26 0.52
N LEU A 353 1.42 -1.98 -0.15
CA LEU A 353 1.06 -1.72 -1.55
C LEU A 353 0.41 -0.34 -1.74
N GLN A 354 -0.62 -0.03 -0.95
CA GLN A 354 -1.37 1.23 -1.08
C GLN A 354 -0.49 2.44 -0.74
N ILE A 355 0.37 2.35 0.28
CA ILE A 355 1.30 3.43 0.61
C ILE A 355 2.32 3.64 -0.50
N ALA A 356 2.92 2.58 -1.05
CA ALA A 356 3.89 2.71 -2.13
C ALA A 356 3.28 3.23 -3.45
N ASP A 357 2.03 2.87 -3.75
CA ASP A 357 1.32 3.34 -4.93
C ASP A 357 0.95 4.83 -4.81
N ALA A 358 0.34 5.21 -3.68
CA ALA A 358 -0.19 6.55 -3.44
C ALA A 358 0.87 7.56 -2.96
N PHE A 359 1.98 7.13 -2.33
CA PHE A 359 3.04 8.02 -1.80
C PHE A 359 4.44 7.59 -2.30
N PRO A 360 4.73 7.72 -3.60
CA PRO A 360 6.01 7.31 -4.17
C PRO A 360 7.20 8.02 -3.48
N GLY A 361 8.26 7.25 -3.19
CA GLY A 361 9.46 7.72 -2.49
C GLY A 361 9.51 7.37 -0.99
N LEU A 362 8.39 7.00 -0.37
CA LEU A 362 8.41 6.49 1.02
C LEU A 362 9.13 5.15 1.13
N PHE A 363 9.01 4.28 0.12
CA PHE A 363 9.69 2.99 0.07
C PHE A 363 10.49 2.83 -1.23
N ASP A 364 11.62 2.15 -1.13
CA ASP A 364 12.46 1.80 -2.27
C ASP A 364 12.08 0.42 -2.86
N GLY A 365 11.39 -0.42 -2.09
CA GLY A 365 10.91 -1.76 -2.48
C GLY A 365 9.97 -2.38 -1.45
N ILE A 366 9.27 -3.45 -1.83
CA ILE A 366 8.24 -4.12 -1.03
C ILE A 366 8.49 -5.64 -0.94
N SER A 367 8.37 -6.22 0.25
CA SER A 367 8.39 -7.67 0.50
C SER A 367 7.16 -8.06 1.34
N ILE A 368 6.17 -8.70 0.71
CA ILE A 368 4.83 -8.96 1.29
C ILE A 368 4.44 -10.43 1.22
N GLY A 369 3.35 -10.80 1.89
CA GLY A 369 2.73 -12.13 1.75
C GLY A 369 1.27 -12.18 2.19
N ALA A 370 0.60 -13.29 1.84
CA ALA A 370 -0.85 -13.49 2.05
C ALA A 370 -1.69 -12.28 1.56
N THR A 371 -1.31 -11.77 0.40
CA THR A 371 -1.67 -10.46 -0.14
C THR A 371 -3.15 -10.27 -0.40
N PHE A 372 -3.63 -9.06 -0.09
CA PHE A 372 -4.81 -8.46 -0.70
C PHE A 372 -4.41 -7.18 -1.45
N PRO A 373 -5.16 -6.72 -2.47
CA PRO A 373 -4.89 -5.43 -3.09
C PRO A 373 -5.15 -4.25 -2.16
N ASP A 374 -6.28 -4.27 -1.47
CA ASP A 374 -6.76 -3.21 -0.58
C ASP A 374 -7.87 -3.76 0.34
N ALA A 375 -8.15 -3.04 1.43
CA ALA A 375 -9.20 -3.43 2.38
C ALA A 375 -10.61 -3.48 1.75
N LEU A 376 -10.86 -2.67 0.70
CA LEU A 376 -12.12 -2.67 -0.06
C LEU A 376 -12.31 -3.97 -0.83
N SER A 377 -11.29 -4.49 -1.51
CA SER A 377 -11.38 -5.67 -2.37
C SER A 377 -11.87 -6.88 -1.58
N ILE A 378 -11.44 -7.00 -0.32
CA ILE A 378 -11.92 -8.00 0.64
C ILE A 378 -13.37 -7.74 1.06
N ALA A 379 -13.71 -6.48 1.36
CA ALA A 379 -15.05 -6.06 1.77
C ALA A 379 -16.08 -6.33 0.67
N LEU A 380 -15.80 -5.90 -0.55
CA LEU A 380 -16.73 -5.95 -1.68
C LEU A 380 -16.89 -7.38 -2.22
N SER A 381 -15.81 -8.17 -2.32
CA SER A 381 -15.95 -9.60 -2.63
C SER A 381 -16.74 -10.33 -1.55
N GLY A 382 -16.56 -9.93 -0.29
CA GLY A 382 -17.34 -10.45 0.83
C GLY A 382 -18.82 -10.08 0.76
N LEU A 383 -19.16 -8.84 0.36
CA LEU A 383 -20.55 -8.41 0.14
C LEU A 383 -21.23 -9.20 -0.98
N ASP A 384 -20.55 -9.36 -2.13
CA ASP A 384 -21.07 -10.17 -3.24
C ASP A 384 -21.27 -11.64 -2.83
N ALA A 385 -20.32 -12.20 -2.07
CA ALA A 385 -20.46 -13.54 -1.52
C ALA A 385 -21.57 -13.66 -0.48
N HIS A 386 -21.79 -12.62 0.35
CA HIS A 386 -22.83 -12.60 1.38
C HIS A 386 -24.23 -12.56 0.77
N LEU A 387 -24.45 -11.71 -0.25
CA LEU A 387 -25.72 -11.67 -1.01
C LEU A 387 -26.03 -13.03 -1.66
N LEU A 388 -25.04 -13.67 -2.28
CA LEU A 388 -25.20 -15.00 -2.85
C LEU A 388 -25.54 -16.04 -1.79
N LEU A 389 -24.86 -16.03 -0.64
CA LEU A 389 -25.10 -17.01 0.42
C LEU A 389 -26.46 -16.81 1.08
N HIS A 390 -26.90 -15.56 1.27
CA HIS A 390 -28.27 -15.25 1.71
C HIS A 390 -29.31 -15.76 0.71
N TYR A 391 -29.11 -15.53 -0.59
CA TYR A 391 -30.00 -16.04 -1.63
C TYR A 391 -30.11 -17.58 -1.54
N PHE A 392 -28.99 -18.30 -1.47
CA PHE A 392 -28.95 -19.77 -1.41
C PHE A 392 -29.38 -20.40 -0.07
N THR A 393 -29.62 -19.61 0.98
CA THR A 393 -30.04 -20.11 2.30
C THR A 393 -31.44 -19.65 2.71
N ILE A 394 -31.87 -18.46 2.28
CA ILE A 394 -33.15 -17.84 2.66
C ILE A 394 -34.09 -17.67 1.46
N THR A 395 -33.61 -17.14 0.33
CA THR A 395 -34.46 -16.80 -0.83
C THR A 395 -34.81 -18.01 -1.70
N ASP A 396 -33.89 -18.97 -1.79
CA ASP A 396 -34.00 -20.17 -2.63
C ASP A 396 -33.17 -21.34 -2.07
N PRO A 397 -33.53 -21.88 -0.89
CA PRO A 397 -32.73 -22.89 -0.18
C PRO A 397 -32.61 -24.23 -0.92
N SER A 398 -33.58 -24.56 -1.80
CA SER A 398 -33.64 -25.83 -2.53
C SER A 398 -33.31 -25.72 -4.02
N GLY A 399 -33.20 -24.52 -4.59
CA GLY A 399 -33.06 -24.32 -6.03
C GLY A 399 -31.68 -24.66 -6.61
N PHE A 400 -30.65 -24.83 -5.78
CA PHE A 400 -29.25 -25.03 -6.22
C PHE A 400 -28.56 -26.13 -5.42
N SER A 401 -27.86 -27.03 -6.10
CA SER A 401 -26.92 -27.96 -5.42
C SER A 401 -25.62 -27.24 -5.04
N ASP A 402 -24.86 -27.79 -4.09
CA ASP A 402 -23.60 -27.15 -3.65
C ASP A 402 -22.58 -27.02 -4.78
N ALA A 403 -22.52 -27.97 -5.73
CA ALA A 403 -21.70 -27.84 -6.93
C ALA A 403 -22.11 -26.63 -7.79
N GLN A 404 -23.40 -26.30 -7.84
CA GLN A 404 -23.92 -25.12 -8.55
C GLN A 404 -23.63 -23.82 -7.77
N LYS A 405 -23.79 -23.81 -6.44
CA LYS A 405 -23.41 -22.67 -5.59
C LYS A 405 -21.91 -22.34 -5.72
N ILE A 406 -21.07 -23.38 -5.73
CA ILE A 406 -19.63 -23.30 -5.98
C ILE A 406 -19.37 -22.70 -7.38
N ALA A 407 -20.01 -23.22 -8.43
CA ALA A 407 -19.86 -22.71 -9.79
C ALA A 407 -20.29 -21.23 -9.95
N VAL A 408 -21.35 -20.79 -9.27
CA VAL A 408 -21.82 -19.40 -9.28
C VAL A 408 -20.90 -18.47 -8.48
N SER A 409 -20.39 -18.92 -7.34
CA SER A 409 -19.52 -18.10 -6.46
C SER A 409 -18.07 -18.01 -6.94
N GLY A 410 -17.58 -18.99 -7.71
CA GLY A 410 -16.22 -19.06 -8.21
C GLY A 410 -15.17 -19.55 -7.21
N TYR A 411 -15.51 -19.70 -5.94
CA TYR A 411 -14.60 -20.23 -4.91
C TYR A 411 -14.38 -21.74 -5.04
N HIS A 412 -13.36 -22.28 -4.39
CA HIS A 412 -13.03 -23.73 -4.42
C HIS A 412 -14.16 -24.63 -3.89
N GLY A 413 -14.89 -24.17 -2.86
CA GLY A 413 -15.86 -24.99 -2.14
C GLY A 413 -16.70 -24.18 -1.17
N MET A 414 -17.75 -24.79 -0.62
CA MET A 414 -18.69 -24.11 0.28
C MET A 414 -18.03 -23.47 1.51
N LYS A 415 -16.98 -24.08 2.09
CA LYS A 415 -16.24 -23.48 3.21
C LYS A 415 -15.51 -22.19 2.81
N ALA A 416 -14.85 -22.18 1.66
CA ALA A 416 -14.20 -20.99 1.13
C ALA A 416 -15.21 -19.88 0.77
N PHE A 417 -16.35 -20.27 0.21
CA PHE A 417 -17.45 -19.35 -0.08
C PHE A 417 -18.05 -18.73 1.19
N LEU A 418 -18.27 -19.52 2.24
CA LEU A 418 -18.69 -19.04 3.57
C LEU A 418 -17.63 -18.09 4.18
N ASP A 419 -16.36 -18.48 4.19
CA ASP A 419 -15.27 -17.66 4.72
C ASP A 419 -15.11 -16.32 3.98
N ALA A 420 -15.41 -16.30 2.69
CA ALA A 420 -15.49 -15.08 1.89
C ALA A 420 -16.70 -14.23 2.28
N ALA A 421 -17.90 -14.83 2.35
CA ALA A 421 -19.13 -14.15 2.77
C ALA A 421 -18.98 -13.50 4.16
N LEU A 422 -18.34 -14.19 5.11
CA LEU A 422 -18.02 -13.66 6.44
C LEU A 422 -17.13 -12.41 6.40
N GLN A 423 -16.42 -12.09 5.30
CA GLN A 423 -15.66 -10.85 5.22
C GLN A 423 -16.53 -9.59 5.08
N SER A 424 -17.80 -9.73 4.70
CA SER A 424 -18.79 -8.64 4.67
C SER A 424 -19.05 -8.00 6.04
N GLN A 425 -18.78 -8.72 7.14
CA GLN A 425 -18.97 -8.23 8.53
C GLN A 425 -18.23 -6.92 8.85
N ARG A 426 -17.21 -6.54 8.07
CA ARG A 426 -16.50 -5.25 8.16
C ARG A 426 -17.27 -4.06 7.55
N THR A 427 -18.47 -4.30 7.05
CA THR A 427 -19.34 -3.31 6.38
C THR A 427 -20.64 -3.05 7.15
N ASP A 428 -21.01 -3.96 8.05
CA ASP A 428 -22.24 -3.91 8.84
C ASP A 428 -22.04 -3.15 10.15
N PRO A 429 -22.72 -2.01 10.34
CA PRO A 429 -22.60 -1.20 11.55
C PRO A 429 -23.57 -1.60 12.67
N VAL A 430 -24.55 -2.48 12.41
CA VAL A 430 -25.65 -2.77 13.33
C VAL A 430 -25.25 -3.88 14.31
N PRO A 431 -25.37 -3.68 15.64
CA PRO A 431 -25.02 -4.72 16.61
C PRO A 431 -26.01 -5.89 16.60
N ASP A 432 -25.56 -7.03 17.15
CA ASP A 432 -26.39 -8.18 17.54
C ASP A 432 -27.28 -8.79 16.43
N ARG A 433 -26.85 -8.73 15.16
CA ARG A 433 -27.56 -9.34 14.03
C ARG A 433 -27.25 -10.83 13.93
N ALA A 434 -28.29 -11.66 13.98
CA ALA A 434 -28.25 -13.04 13.49
C ALA A 434 -28.36 -13.06 11.96
N ASP A 435 -27.45 -13.76 11.29
CA ASP A 435 -27.37 -13.89 9.83
C ASP A 435 -26.77 -15.29 9.51
N ILE A 436 -25.96 -15.43 8.46
CA ILE A 436 -25.19 -16.65 8.15
C ILE A 436 -24.35 -17.18 9.33
N GLU A 437 -24.04 -18.48 9.31
CA GLU A 437 -23.25 -19.14 10.36
C GLU A 437 -21.90 -18.44 10.60
N GLY A 438 -21.63 -18.05 11.85
CA GLY A 438 -20.39 -17.39 12.25
C GLY A 438 -20.33 -15.89 11.96
N TYR A 439 -21.41 -15.27 11.45
CA TYR A 439 -21.46 -13.83 11.22
C TYR A 439 -21.35 -13.03 12.52
N GLN A 440 -20.62 -11.92 12.49
CA GLN A 440 -20.42 -11.04 13.65
C GLN A 440 -20.56 -9.58 13.19
N SER A 441 -21.79 -9.06 13.22
CA SER A 441 -22.06 -7.67 12.86
C SER A 441 -21.43 -6.68 13.86
N ALA A 442 -21.28 -5.41 13.45
CA ALA A 442 -20.68 -4.34 14.25
C ALA A 442 -19.35 -4.72 14.94
N ARG A 443 -18.34 -5.14 14.17
CA ARG A 443 -17.02 -5.54 14.71
C ARG A 443 -16.31 -4.38 15.42
N TRP A 444 -16.32 -4.39 16.75
CA TRP A 444 -15.64 -3.42 17.61
C TRP A 444 -14.42 -3.99 18.34
N ASN A 445 -13.38 -3.18 18.51
CA ASN A 445 -12.41 -3.39 19.60
C ASN A 445 -13.08 -3.04 20.94
N ALA A 446 -12.82 -3.85 21.98
CA ALA A 446 -13.35 -3.63 23.33
C ALA A 446 -13.00 -2.25 23.91
N ALA A 447 -11.86 -1.66 23.50
CA ALA A 447 -11.42 -0.34 23.94
C ALA A 447 -12.35 0.81 23.54
N VAL A 448 -13.19 0.66 22.51
CA VAL A 448 -14.20 1.69 22.16
C VAL A 448 -15.40 1.57 23.11
N PRO A 449 -15.69 2.58 23.96
CA PRO A 449 -16.78 2.49 24.94
C PRO A 449 -18.16 2.33 24.30
N LEU A 450 -19.05 1.53 24.92
CA LEU A 450 -20.37 1.18 24.37
C LEU A 450 -21.22 2.41 24.00
N GLN A 451 -21.20 3.46 24.83
CA GLN A 451 -21.95 4.70 24.64
C GLN A 451 -21.49 5.52 23.42
N LEU A 452 -20.33 5.22 22.83
CA LEU A 452 -19.84 5.87 21.61
C LEU A 452 -20.20 5.07 20.34
N ARG A 453 -20.65 3.82 20.47
CA ARG A 453 -20.92 2.93 19.35
C ARG A 453 -22.30 3.18 18.77
N TYR A 454 -22.42 3.09 17.44
CA TYR A 454 -23.69 3.15 16.73
C TYR A 454 -24.62 2.01 17.13
N ASP A 455 -25.88 2.36 17.37
CA ASP A 455 -27.03 1.46 17.48
C ASP A 455 -28.19 2.20 16.81
N PRO A 456 -28.89 1.62 15.83
CA PRO A 456 -29.91 2.33 15.05
C PRO A 456 -31.09 2.85 15.90
N VAL A 457 -31.30 2.28 17.09
CA VAL A 457 -32.37 2.67 18.03
C VAL A 457 -31.79 3.45 19.22
N LYS A 458 -30.76 2.90 19.88
CA LYS A 458 -30.24 3.44 21.15
C LYS A 458 -29.22 4.57 20.97
N ASN A 459 -28.50 4.61 19.86
CA ASN A 459 -27.47 5.62 19.58
C ASN A 459 -27.28 5.87 18.07
N PRO A 460 -28.30 6.43 17.37
CA PRO A 460 -28.29 6.58 15.92
C PRO A 460 -27.26 7.58 15.38
N LYS A 461 -26.55 8.31 16.27
CA LYS A 461 -25.45 9.23 15.94
C LYS A 461 -24.07 8.71 16.38
N GLY A 462 -24.01 7.49 16.91
CA GLY A 462 -22.76 6.86 17.35
C GLY A 462 -21.79 6.59 16.20
N ALA A 463 -20.53 6.35 16.57
CA ALA A 463 -19.47 5.94 15.65
C ALA A 463 -19.81 4.60 15.00
N ARG A 464 -19.50 4.42 13.71
CA ARG A 464 -19.89 3.22 12.94
C ARG A 464 -18.66 2.37 12.61
N PRO A 465 -18.64 1.05 12.91
CA PRO A 465 -17.44 0.19 12.84
C PRO A 465 -17.21 -0.39 11.44
N THR A 466 -17.32 0.44 10.39
CA THR A 466 -17.23 -0.03 9.00
C THR A 466 -15.98 0.48 8.29
N VAL A 467 -15.51 -0.29 7.31
CA VAL A 467 -14.41 0.11 6.39
C VAL A 467 -14.72 1.39 5.62
N PHE A 468 -15.99 1.76 5.48
CA PHE A 468 -16.41 3.03 4.89
C PHE A 468 -16.33 4.18 5.91
N ASP A 469 -16.91 4.00 7.09
CA ASP A 469 -17.00 5.04 8.12
C ASP A 469 -15.63 5.43 8.68
N ALA A 470 -14.68 4.49 8.77
CA ALA A 470 -13.29 4.75 9.18
C ALA A 470 -12.46 5.58 8.17
N ALA A 471 -12.95 5.76 6.95
CA ALA A 471 -12.36 6.61 5.93
C ALA A 471 -13.39 7.59 5.32
N ARG A 472 -14.41 7.98 6.10
CA ARG A 472 -15.49 8.90 5.66
C ARG A 472 -14.99 10.30 5.26
N ASN A 473 -13.84 10.72 5.79
CA ASN A 473 -13.12 11.92 5.36
C ASN A 473 -12.68 11.86 3.88
N ILE A 474 -12.50 10.65 3.33
CA ILE A 474 -12.12 10.39 1.93
C ILE A 474 -13.36 10.02 1.10
N TYR A 475 -14.16 9.05 1.55
CA TYR A 475 -15.36 8.67 0.80
C TYR A 475 -16.39 9.80 0.73
N GLY A 476 -16.36 10.76 1.64
CA GLY A 476 -17.38 11.79 1.82
C GLY A 476 -18.47 11.32 2.79
N ILE A 477 -19.25 12.28 3.26
CA ILE A 477 -20.26 12.10 4.31
C ILE A 477 -21.64 12.33 3.71
N ASP A 478 -22.57 11.43 3.98
CA ASP A 478 -23.98 11.60 3.66
C ASP A 478 -24.60 12.71 4.53
N PRO A 479 -25.15 13.79 3.95
CA PRO A 479 -25.61 14.94 4.71
C PRO A 479 -26.89 14.67 5.51
N GLY A 480 -27.68 13.66 5.14
CA GLY A 480 -28.90 13.29 5.87
C GLY A 480 -28.62 12.55 7.18
N THR A 481 -27.47 11.86 7.27
CA THR A 481 -27.23 10.87 8.34
C THR A 481 -25.84 10.89 8.98
N GLY A 482 -24.86 11.58 8.40
CA GLY A 482 -23.50 11.69 8.94
C GLY A 482 -22.60 10.44 8.78
N ALA A 483 -23.11 9.39 8.13
CA ALA A 483 -22.37 8.19 7.78
C ALA A 483 -21.55 8.36 6.49
N ALA A 484 -20.61 7.45 6.22
CA ALA A 484 -19.86 7.45 4.96
C ALA A 484 -20.74 7.17 3.73
N LEU A 485 -20.45 7.88 2.64
CA LEU A 485 -20.83 7.48 1.29
C LEU A 485 -20.08 6.18 0.92
N ARG A 486 -20.65 5.36 0.02
CA ARG A 486 -20.18 3.99 -0.24
C ARG A 486 -19.85 3.75 -1.72
N PRO A 487 -18.73 3.08 -2.04
CA PRO A 487 -18.39 2.72 -3.41
C PRO A 487 -18.94 1.35 -3.87
N PHE A 488 -19.65 0.60 -3.02
CA PHE A 488 -20.22 -0.69 -3.41
C PHE A 488 -21.40 -0.51 -4.37
N ASP A 489 -21.37 -1.24 -5.49
CA ASP A 489 -22.41 -1.25 -6.50
C ASP A 489 -22.60 -2.69 -7.02
N ASN A 490 -23.85 -3.13 -7.22
CA ASN A 490 -24.15 -4.39 -7.91
C ASN A 490 -25.21 -4.25 -9.02
N VAL A 491 -25.41 -3.04 -9.54
CA VAL A 491 -26.32 -2.79 -10.68
C VAL A 491 -25.71 -3.40 -11.94
N GLY A 492 -26.50 -4.15 -12.71
CA GLY A 492 -26.05 -4.80 -13.96
C GLY A 492 -25.11 -6.00 -13.77
N VAL A 493 -24.72 -6.35 -12.54
CA VAL A 493 -23.89 -7.52 -12.24
C VAL A 493 -24.69 -8.81 -12.48
N GLN A 494 -24.21 -9.66 -13.38
CA GLN A 494 -24.85 -10.90 -13.79
C GLN A 494 -24.30 -12.09 -13.00
N TYR A 495 -24.76 -12.27 -11.76
CA TYR A 495 -24.25 -13.35 -10.91
C TYR A 495 -24.52 -14.71 -11.55
N GLY A 496 -23.48 -15.55 -11.64
CA GLY A 496 -23.57 -16.89 -12.25
C GLY A 496 -23.50 -16.93 -13.78
N LEU A 497 -23.16 -15.83 -14.48
CA LEU A 497 -23.05 -15.80 -15.95
C LEU A 497 -22.12 -16.89 -16.51
N ASN A 498 -20.91 -17.04 -15.95
CA ASN A 498 -20.00 -18.11 -16.36
C ASN A 498 -20.54 -19.51 -16.04
N ALA A 499 -21.27 -19.67 -14.94
CA ALA A 499 -21.89 -20.95 -14.57
C ALA A 499 -23.02 -21.32 -15.54
N LEU A 500 -23.79 -20.34 -16.00
CA LEU A 500 -24.80 -20.52 -17.05
C LEU A 500 -24.14 -20.90 -18.38
N ASN A 501 -23.12 -20.14 -18.80
CA ASN A 501 -22.40 -20.40 -20.06
C ASN A 501 -21.61 -21.72 -20.07
N ALA A 502 -21.25 -22.24 -18.89
CA ALA A 502 -20.67 -23.57 -18.72
C ALA A 502 -21.72 -24.70 -18.60
N GLY A 503 -23.02 -24.40 -18.67
CA GLY A 503 -24.12 -25.36 -18.49
C GLY A 503 -24.27 -25.91 -17.07
N ALA A 504 -23.61 -25.30 -16.07
CA ALA A 504 -23.68 -25.74 -14.68
C ALA A 504 -24.99 -25.34 -14.00
N ILE A 505 -25.62 -24.24 -14.43
CA ILE A 505 -26.96 -23.81 -13.99
C ILE A 505 -27.87 -23.61 -15.20
N THR A 506 -29.18 -23.74 -14.96
CA THR A 506 -30.21 -23.55 -15.98
C THR A 506 -30.51 -22.06 -16.24
N PRO A 507 -31.08 -21.71 -17.42
CA PRO A 507 -31.65 -20.40 -17.68
C PRO A 507 -32.60 -19.90 -16.58
N LYS A 508 -33.52 -20.77 -16.12
CA LYS A 508 -34.43 -20.47 -15.01
C LYS A 508 -33.68 -20.11 -13.71
N GLN A 509 -32.71 -20.92 -13.30
CA GLN A 509 -31.88 -20.64 -12.11
C GLN A 509 -31.16 -19.29 -12.21
N PHE A 510 -30.58 -18.97 -13.38
CA PHE A 510 -29.89 -17.69 -13.59
C PHE A 510 -30.82 -16.48 -13.52
N LEU A 511 -32.01 -16.57 -14.11
CA LEU A 511 -33.02 -15.52 -14.07
C LEU A 511 -33.61 -15.36 -12.66
N ASP A 512 -34.00 -16.46 -12.01
CA ASP A 512 -34.55 -16.46 -10.64
C ASP A 512 -33.57 -15.88 -9.62
N LEU A 513 -32.26 -16.12 -9.80
CA LEU A 513 -31.18 -15.55 -9.01
C LEU A 513 -31.07 -14.03 -9.23
N ASN A 514 -30.90 -13.60 -10.47
CA ASN A 514 -30.62 -12.19 -10.77
C ASN A 514 -31.82 -11.26 -10.58
N GLU A 515 -33.04 -11.79 -10.62
CA GLU A 515 -34.28 -11.09 -10.29
C GLU A 515 -34.44 -10.85 -8.78
N ARG A 516 -34.04 -11.81 -7.93
CA ARG A 516 -34.39 -11.83 -6.50
C ARG A 516 -33.21 -11.60 -5.53
N ILE A 517 -31.96 -11.57 -5.99
CA ILE A 517 -30.78 -11.34 -5.15
C ILE A 517 -30.72 -9.94 -4.50
N GLY A 518 -31.33 -8.93 -5.14
CA GLY A 518 -31.40 -7.57 -4.61
C GLY A 518 -30.03 -6.94 -4.30
N GLY A 519 -29.93 -6.31 -3.13
CA GLY A 519 -28.74 -5.65 -2.63
C GLY A 519 -28.80 -5.39 -1.13
N ILE A 520 -27.93 -4.49 -0.65
CA ILE A 520 -27.87 -4.02 0.73
C ILE A 520 -28.09 -2.51 0.83
N ASP A 521 -28.65 -2.05 1.95
CA ASP A 521 -28.73 -0.63 2.29
C ASP A 521 -27.50 -0.12 3.09
N ARG A 522 -27.60 1.09 3.67
CA ARG A 522 -26.51 1.68 4.45
C ARG A 522 -26.33 1.06 5.84
N ASP A 523 -27.34 0.43 6.41
CA ASP A 523 -27.21 -0.35 7.65
C ASP A 523 -27.07 -1.84 7.32
N SER A 524 -26.65 -2.14 6.09
CA SER A 524 -26.40 -3.48 5.53
C SER A 524 -27.62 -4.40 5.59
N ASN A 525 -28.84 -3.88 5.69
CA ASN A 525 -30.07 -4.68 5.58
C ASN A 525 -30.23 -5.16 4.12
N TYR A 526 -30.71 -6.39 3.94
CA TYR A 526 -31.10 -6.88 2.62
C TYR A 526 -32.30 -6.10 2.08
N VAL A 527 -32.21 -5.66 0.82
CA VAL A 527 -33.24 -4.89 0.14
C VAL A 527 -33.47 -5.44 -1.27
N ALA A 528 -34.71 -5.40 -1.76
CA ALA A 528 -35.07 -5.91 -3.08
C ALA A 528 -34.38 -5.16 -4.24
N SER A 529 -34.04 -3.88 -4.04
CA SER A 529 -33.28 -3.08 -4.99
C SER A 529 -31.77 -3.38 -4.93
N ARG A 530 -31.13 -3.52 -6.09
CA ARG A 530 -29.66 -3.56 -6.20
C ARG A 530 -29.02 -2.29 -5.61
N THR A 531 -27.87 -2.43 -4.95
CA THR A 531 -27.14 -1.31 -4.34
C THR A 531 -26.48 -0.46 -5.41
N VAL A 532 -26.66 0.86 -5.31
CA VAL A 532 -26.02 1.85 -6.17
C VAL A 532 -24.82 2.47 -5.44
N GLY A 533 -23.64 2.39 -6.03
CA GLY A 533 -22.42 3.00 -5.50
C GLY A 533 -22.34 4.50 -5.80
N ASP A 534 -21.95 5.31 -4.82
CA ASP A 534 -21.80 6.75 -4.96
C ASP A 534 -20.62 7.10 -5.88
N ALA A 535 -20.91 7.77 -7.00
CA ALA A 535 -19.93 8.10 -8.02
C ALA A 535 -18.80 9.01 -7.53
N GLY A 536 -19.03 9.81 -6.48
CA GLY A 536 -18.01 10.66 -5.85
C GLY A 536 -17.11 9.88 -4.90
N ALA A 537 -17.69 9.00 -4.07
CA ALA A 537 -16.96 8.09 -3.20
C ALA A 537 -16.09 7.12 -4.00
N ILE A 538 -16.59 6.63 -5.14
CA ILE A 538 -15.83 5.82 -6.10
C ILE A 538 -14.64 6.62 -6.64
N ALA A 539 -14.85 7.83 -7.15
CA ALA A 539 -13.76 8.68 -7.65
C ALA A 539 -12.67 8.90 -6.59
N ARG A 540 -13.06 9.27 -5.37
CA ARG A 540 -12.13 9.50 -4.25
C ARG A 540 -11.43 8.22 -3.78
N ALA A 541 -12.11 7.06 -3.83
CA ALA A 541 -11.51 5.77 -3.49
C ALA A 541 -10.32 5.43 -4.40
N TYR A 542 -10.43 5.70 -5.70
CA TYR A 542 -9.29 5.58 -6.63
C TYR A 542 -8.24 6.67 -6.40
N GLN A 543 -8.65 7.95 -6.41
CA GLN A 543 -7.72 9.08 -6.39
C GLN A 543 -6.82 9.10 -5.14
N HIS A 544 -7.34 8.72 -3.97
CA HIS A 544 -6.58 8.63 -2.71
C HIS A 544 -6.03 7.22 -2.42
N GLY A 545 -6.13 6.28 -3.37
CA GLY A 545 -5.53 4.95 -3.24
C GLY A 545 -6.20 4.03 -2.22
N LEU A 546 -7.43 4.32 -1.76
CA LEU A 546 -8.21 3.41 -0.89
C LEU A 546 -8.65 2.13 -1.61
N THR A 547 -8.77 2.17 -2.93
CA THR A 547 -8.57 0.99 -3.77
C THR A 547 -7.24 1.13 -4.49
N LEU A 548 -6.46 0.05 -4.54
CA LEU A 548 -5.14 0.03 -5.13
C LEU A 548 -5.22 0.23 -6.65
N GLY A 549 -4.54 1.24 -7.18
CA GLY A 549 -4.51 1.54 -8.61
C GLY A 549 -3.51 0.67 -9.36
N GLY A 550 -2.30 0.56 -8.84
CA GLY A 550 -1.14 -0.06 -9.50
C GLY A 550 -0.46 0.85 -10.54
N ASN A 551 -0.88 2.11 -10.63
CA ASN A 551 -0.41 3.09 -11.61
C ASN A 551 0.50 4.19 -11.04
N GLY A 552 0.78 4.14 -9.74
CA GLY A 552 1.64 5.08 -9.04
C GLY A 552 3.04 4.50 -8.84
N GLY A 553 3.56 4.61 -7.62
CA GLY A 553 4.94 4.23 -7.30
C GLY A 553 5.26 2.74 -7.52
N LEU A 554 4.27 1.85 -7.43
CA LEU A 554 4.42 0.41 -7.64
C LEU A 554 4.95 0.02 -9.03
N THR A 555 4.79 0.88 -10.04
CA THR A 555 5.33 0.66 -11.38
C THR A 555 6.86 0.78 -11.47
N SER A 556 7.51 1.27 -10.41
CA SER A 556 8.89 1.78 -10.43
C SER A 556 9.84 1.20 -9.38
N ILE A 557 9.38 0.30 -8.51
CA ILE A 557 10.15 -0.30 -7.41
C ILE A 557 10.14 -1.83 -7.46
N PRO A 558 11.14 -2.54 -6.89
CA PRO A 558 11.10 -3.99 -6.72
C PRO A 558 9.97 -4.41 -5.77
N ILE A 559 9.23 -5.45 -6.16
CA ILE A 559 8.16 -6.05 -5.35
C ILE A 559 8.35 -7.56 -5.33
N PHE A 560 8.38 -8.13 -4.13
CA PHE A 560 8.31 -9.56 -3.90
C PHE A 560 7.02 -9.90 -3.13
N ASP A 561 6.29 -10.90 -3.62
CA ASP A 561 5.12 -11.46 -2.96
C ASP A 561 5.35 -12.95 -2.66
N ASN A 562 5.46 -13.28 -1.37
CA ASN A 562 5.29 -14.63 -0.88
C ASN A 562 3.81 -14.99 -0.96
N ALA A 563 3.44 -15.61 -2.09
CA ALA A 563 2.06 -15.84 -2.52
C ALA A 563 1.36 -17.01 -1.80
N THR A 564 1.59 -17.09 -0.49
CA THR A 564 0.89 -17.92 0.50
C THR A 564 -0.61 -17.67 0.43
N SER A 565 -1.34 -18.73 0.10
CA SER A 565 -2.78 -18.69 -0.17
C SER A 565 -3.40 -20.03 0.24
N ASN A 566 -4.66 -20.02 0.63
CA ASN A 566 -5.45 -21.21 0.94
C ASN A 566 -6.78 -21.17 0.21
N GLU A 567 -6.88 -21.91 -0.90
CA GLU A 567 -8.11 -21.98 -1.69
C GLU A 567 -9.27 -22.66 -0.94
N THR A 568 -8.98 -23.51 0.06
CA THR A 568 -9.99 -24.33 0.76
C THR A 568 -10.77 -23.57 1.84
N GLY A 569 -10.24 -22.45 2.32
CA GLY A 569 -10.86 -21.62 3.37
C GLY A 569 -9.89 -20.62 3.99
N GLY A 570 -10.37 -19.83 4.95
CA GLY A 570 -9.58 -18.80 5.65
C GLY A 570 -9.36 -17.51 4.85
N TYR A 571 -10.16 -17.25 3.80
CA TYR A 571 -10.26 -16.01 3.03
C TYR A 571 -8.99 -15.46 2.32
N HIS A 572 -7.80 -16.02 2.55
CA HIS A 572 -6.55 -15.70 1.83
C HIS A 572 -6.43 -16.44 0.49
N TYR A 573 -7.21 -16.02 -0.50
CA TYR A 573 -7.25 -16.67 -1.82
C TYR A 573 -6.19 -16.15 -2.80
N ALA A 574 -5.64 -17.05 -3.61
CA ALA A 574 -4.57 -16.73 -4.57
C ALA A 574 -4.96 -15.65 -5.58
N TRP A 575 -6.24 -15.54 -5.96
CA TRP A 575 -6.70 -14.54 -6.93
C TRP A 575 -6.38 -13.10 -6.54
N PHE A 576 -6.30 -12.81 -5.23
CA PHE A 576 -5.94 -11.48 -4.74
C PHE A 576 -4.52 -11.06 -5.18
N HIS A 577 -3.57 -11.99 -5.18
CA HIS A 577 -2.19 -11.74 -5.63
C HIS A 577 -2.15 -11.46 -7.14
N PHE A 578 -2.88 -12.25 -7.93
CA PHE A 578 -3.02 -12.04 -9.38
C PHE A 578 -3.72 -10.71 -9.70
N ALA A 579 -4.71 -10.30 -8.88
CA ALA A 579 -5.35 -8.99 -9.02
C ALA A 579 -4.38 -7.83 -8.78
N VAL A 580 -3.47 -7.94 -7.79
CA VAL A 580 -2.39 -6.95 -7.58
C VAL A 580 -1.45 -6.91 -8.79
N ARG A 581 -0.97 -8.06 -9.25
CA ARG A 581 -0.07 -8.13 -10.41
C ARG A 581 -0.72 -7.53 -11.65
N GLU A 582 -1.98 -7.84 -11.92
CA GLU A 582 -2.73 -7.32 -13.06
C GLU A 582 -2.94 -5.80 -12.98
N ARG A 583 -3.23 -5.23 -11.80
CA ARG A 583 -3.31 -3.77 -11.59
C ARG A 583 -1.99 -3.08 -11.92
N ILE A 584 -0.87 -3.62 -11.44
CA ILE A 584 0.48 -3.09 -11.73
C ILE A 584 0.82 -3.24 -13.21
N ARG A 585 0.49 -4.39 -13.81
CA ARG A 585 0.67 -4.65 -15.25
C ARG A 585 -0.09 -3.62 -16.08
N GLN A 586 -1.34 -3.31 -15.74
CA GLN A 586 -2.14 -2.28 -16.40
C GLN A 586 -1.51 -0.89 -16.22
N GLY A 587 -1.16 -0.50 -14.99
CA GLY A 587 -0.56 0.80 -14.69
C GLY A 587 0.82 1.02 -15.33
N ALA A 588 1.58 -0.05 -15.56
CA ALA A 588 2.94 0.00 -16.11
C ALA A 588 3.02 -0.29 -17.64
N GLY A 589 1.90 -0.17 -18.36
CA GLY A 589 1.84 -0.26 -19.82
C GLY A 589 1.83 -1.68 -20.40
N GLY A 590 1.39 -2.66 -19.62
CA GLY A 590 1.28 -4.07 -20.04
C GLY A 590 2.32 -5.02 -19.46
N ALA A 591 3.30 -4.51 -18.69
CA ALA A 591 4.45 -5.26 -18.17
C ALA A 591 4.52 -5.24 -16.62
N SER A 592 4.96 -6.33 -16.00
CA SER A 592 5.04 -6.47 -14.52
C SER A 592 6.38 -7.02 -14.02
N ASP A 593 7.46 -6.81 -14.78
CA ASP A 593 8.78 -7.41 -14.53
C ASP A 593 9.45 -6.99 -13.21
N ASN A 594 8.96 -5.94 -12.57
CA ASN A 594 9.39 -5.51 -11.23
C ASN A 594 8.64 -6.24 -10.10
N PHE A 595 7.75 -7.19 -10.42
CA PHE A 595 6.97 -8.00 -9.48
C PHE A 595 7.35 -9.48 -9.61
N VAL A 596 7.78 -10.10 -8.51
CA VAL A 596 8.12 -11.53 -8.44
C VAL A 596 7.21 -12.23 -7.42
N MET A 597 6.60 -13.35 -7.81
CA MET A 597 5.69 -14.15 -6.98
C MET A 597 6.24 -15.56 -6.74
N TRP A 598 6.36 -15.97 -5.47
CA TRP A 598 6.69 -17.36 -5.09
C TRP A 598 5.53 -18.02 -4.35
N ARG A 599 4.98 -19.15 -4.85
CA ARG A 599 4.02 -19.97 -4.08
C ARG A 599 4.78 -20.90 -3.13
N ALA A 600 4.32 -20.97 -1.88
CA ALA A 600 4.96 -21.74 -0.80
C ALA A 600 6.45 -21.40 -0.61
N GLY A 601 6.79 -20.11 -0.70
CA GLY A 601 8.18 -19.64 -0.75
C GLY A 601 8.99 -19.88 0.53
N ASN A 602 10.25 -20.29 0.38
CA ASN A 602 11.23 -20.17 1.47
C ASN A 602 11.55 -18.68 1.72
N ALA A 603 11.01 -18.13 2.81
CA ALA A 603 11.11 -16.71 3.13
C ALA A 603 12.55 -16.21 3.31
N ALA A 604 13.45 -17.02 3.88
CA ALA A 604 14.85 -16.63 4.09
C ALA A 604 15.60 -16.55 2.74
N ALA A 605 15.44 -17.55 1.88
CA ALA A 605 16.04 -17.56 0.55
C ALA A 605 15.49 -16.44 -0.35
N ALA A 606 14.16 -16.20 -0.29
CA ALA A 606 13.52 -15.10 -1.02
C ALA A 606 14.09 -13.74 -0.58
N GLN A 607 14.22 -13.53 0.73
CA GLN A 607 14.75 -12.29 1.28
C GLN A 607 16.20 -12.05 0.83
N GLU A 608 17.05 -13.06 0.85
CA GLU A 608 18.46 -12.94 0.45
C GLU A 608 18.59 -12.47 -1.02
N GLN A 609 17.71 -12.97 -1.90
CA GLN A 609 17.63 -12.51 -3.29
C GLN A 609 17.05 -11.10 -3.40
N PHE A 610 16.04 -10.76 -2.60
CA PHE A 610 15.45 -9.43 -2.58
C PHE A 610 16.45 -8.37 -2.09
N ASP A 611 17.24 -8.67 -1.07
CA ASP A 611 18.29 -7.80 -0.54
C ASP A 611 19.41 -7.57 -1.58
N ARG A 612 19.78 -8.62 -2.34
CA ARG A 612 20.66 -8.49 -3.50
C ARG A 612 20.09 -7.57 -4.57
N TRP A 613 18.82 -7.74 -4.92
CA TRP A 613 18.13 -6.89 -5.90
C TRP A 613 18.13 -5.43 -5.46
N MET A 614 17.70 -5.17 -4.23
CA MET A 614 17.66 -3.84 -3.61
C MET A 614 19.04 -3.19 -3.57
N ALA A 615 20.07 -3.92 -3.14
CA ALA A 615 21.43 -3.41 -3.09
C ALA A 615 21.98 -3.07 -4.49
N ALA A 616 21.76 -3.94 -5.48
CA ALA A 616 22.19 -3.70 -6.86
C ALA A 616 21.48 -2.50 -7.50
N TYR A 617 20.15 -2.41 -7.35
CA TYR A 617 19.34 -1.28 -7.83
C TYR A 617 19.81 0.04 -7.22
N LYS A 618 20.01 0.09 -5.90
CA LYS A 618 20.36 1.32 -5.19
C LYS A 618 21.84 1.73 -5.35
N SER A 619 22.69 0.82 -5.79
CA SER A 619 24.09 1.10 -6.17
C SER A 619 24.23 1.57 -7.63
N ASP A 620 23.17 1.46 -8.44
CA ASP A 620 23.19 1.85 -9.86
C ASP A 620 23.20 3.38 -10.00
N ALA A 621 24.40 3.94 -10.20
CA ALA A 621 24.67 5.36 -10.30
C ALA A 621 24.42 5.95 -11.71
N SER A 622 23.84 5.20 -12.66
CA SER A 622 23.58 5.74 -14.01
C SER A 622 22.55 6.88 -14.01
N ALA A 623 22.39 7.58 -15.13
CA ALA A 623 21.31 8.56 -15.31
C ALA A 623 19.97 7.95 -15.76
N ASP A 624 19.87 6.62 -15.84
CA ASP A 624 18.67 5.94 -16.37
C ASP A 624 17.44 6.11 -15.45
N PRO A 625 16.21 6.08 -16.01
CA PRO A 625 14.99 6.08 -15.21
C PRO A 625 14.96 4.95 -14.17
N GLN A 626 14.40 5.24 -12.98
CA GLN A 626 14.38 4.31 -11.85
C GLN A 626 13.92 2.88 -12.22
N ARG A 627 12.83 2.76 -12.99
CA ARG A 627 12.31 1.48 -13.47
C ARG A 627 13.34 0.68 -14.28
N VAL A 628 14.14 1.34 -15.13
CA VAL A 628 15.19 0.68 -15.94
C VAL A 628 16.26 0.08 -15.03
N LYS A 629 16.69 0.82 -14.00
CA LYS A 629 17.65 0.33 -13.00
C LYS A 629 17.10 -0.84 -12.21
N VAL A 630 15.84 -0.76 -11.77
CA VAL A 630 15.13 -1.85 -11.07
C VAL A 630 15.11 -3.12 -11.93
N LEU A 631 14.71 -3.04 -13.20
CA LEU A 631 14.65 -4.21 -14.06
C LEU A 631 16.05 -4.78 -14.38
N ARG A 632 17.05 -3.92 -14.62
CA ARG A 632 18.45 -4.31 -14.83
C ARG A 632 19.08 -4.99 -13.62
N ALA A 633 18.71 -4.58 -12.42
CA ALA A 633 19.27 -5.08 -11.16
C ALA A 633 18.65 -6.39 -10.65
N ARG A 634 17.56 -6.89 -11.27
CA ARG A 634 16.89 -8.12 -10.81
C ARG A 634 17.83 -9.33 -10.96
N PRO A 635 18.12 -10.10 -9.90
CA PRO A 635 18.94 -11.30 -10.00
C PRO A 635 18.33 -12.29 -11.00
N ARG A 636 19.14 -12.86 -11.90
CA ARG A 636 18.63 -13.74 -12.98
C ARG A 636 17.87 -14.97 -12.48
N ALA A 637 18.21 -15.48 -11.30
CA ALA A 637 17.54 -16.61 -10.65
C ALA A 637 16.32 -16.20 -9.81
N PHE A 638 16.08 -14.90 -9.62
CA PHE A 638 14.93 -14.38 -8.88
C PHE A 638 13.79 -14.07 -9.84
N VAL A 639 13.11 -15.15 -10.23
CA VAL A 639 11.96 -15.20 -11.14
C VAL A 639 10.76 -15.80 -10.42
N ASP A 640 9.58 -15.75 -11.05
CA ASP A 640 8.39 -16.42 -10.53
C ASP A 640 8.58 -17.93 -10.37
N GLY A 641 7.80 -18.53 -9.48
CA GLY A 641 7.73 -19.97 -9.37
C GLY A 641 6.98 -20.47 -8.14
N CYS A 642 7.10 -21.76 -7.89
CA CYS A 642 6.56 -22.42 -6.72
C CYS A 642 7.57 -23.39 -6.13
N PHE A 643 7.42 -23.72 -4.85
CA PHE A 643 8.09 -24.88 -4.28
C PHE A 643 7.23 -26.13 -4.49
N ASP A 644 7.83 -27.29 -4.71
CA ASP A 644 7.09 -28.55 -4.72
C ASP A 644 6.59 -28.96 -3.32
N LYS A 645 5.79 -30.03 -3.25
CA LYS A 645 5.19 -30.55 -2.01
C LYS A 645 5.95 -31.74 -1.39
N SER A 646 7.22 -31.94 -1.76
CA SER A 646 8.06 -33.00 -1.19
C SER A 646 8.55 -32.64 0.22
N ALA A 647 9.17 -33.61 0.91
CA ALA A 647 9.74 -33.40 2.24
C ALA A 647 10.95 -32.44 2.26
N ALA A 648 11.60 -32.23 1.10
CA ALA A 648 12.69 -31.27 0.92
C ALA A 648 12.38 -30.41 -0.32
N PRO A 649 11.50 -29.41 -0.20
CA PRO A 649 10.91 -28.73 -1.35
C PRO A 649 11.94 -28.11 -2.30
N SER A 650 11.88 -28.47 -3.58
CA SER A 650 12.67 -27.82 -4.64
C SER A 650 11.90 -26.67 -5.28
N PHE A 651 12.62 -25.65 -5.77
CA PHE A 651 12.02 -24.51 -6.46
C PHE A 651 11.84 -24.79 -7.95
N ILE A 652 10.60 -24.64 -8.42
CA ILE A 652 10.19 -24.78 -9.80
C ILE A 652 10.01 -23.37 -10.36
N ALA A 653 10.95 -22.94 -11.21
CA ALA A 653 10.89 -21.66 -11.91
C ALA A 653 9.91 -21.75 -13.09
N GLU A 654 8.72 -21.19 -12.93
CA GLU A 654 7.63 -21.16 -13.91
C GLU A 654 6.87 -19.82 -13.80
N GLU A 655 6.34 -19.32 -14.93
CA GLU A 655 5.38 -18.23 -14.88
C GLU A 655 4.11 -18.69 -14.14
N LEU A 656 3.76 -17.99 -13.06
CA LEU A 656 2.54 -18.26 -12.33
C LEU A 656 1.34 -17.66 -13.08
N VAL A 657 0.33 -18.50 -13.32
CA VAL A 657 -0.86 -18.17 -14.11
C VAL A 657 -2.16 -18.31 -13.30
N PHE A 658 -3.13 -17.43 -13.56
CA PHE A 658 -4.46 -17.49 -12.97
C PHE A 658 -5.29 -18.60 -13.65
N THR A 659 -5.34 -19.79 -13.06
CA THR A 659 -6.08 -20.93 -13.59
C THR A 659 -6.41 -21.97 -12.53
N ARG A 660 -7.61 -22.57 -12.64
CA ARG A 660 -8.02 -23.78 -11.89
C ARG A 660 -7.70 -25.09 -12.61
N ARG A 661 -7.17 -25.03 -13.83
CA ARG A 661 -6.78 -26.20 -14.65
C ARG A 661 -5.24 -26.35 -14.64
N PRO A 662 -4.70 -27.57 -14.56
CA PRO A 662 -3.25 -27.80 -14.64
C PRO A 662 -2.78 -27.51 -16.07
N VAL A 663 -1.94 -26.48 -16.23
CA VAL A 663 -1.28 -26.11 -17.50
C VAL A 663 0.24 -25.99 -17.36
N SER A 664 0.74 -26.14 -16.14
CA SER A 664 2.14 -26.06 -15.71
C SER A 664 2.29 -26.84 -14.40
N LYS A 665 3.51 -27.13 -13.93
CA LYS A 665 3.65 -27.87 -12.66
C LYS A 665 3.19 -27.06 -11.46
N CYS A 666 3.43 -25.74 -11.45
CA CYS A 666 2.95 -24.87 -10.39
C CYS A 666 1.43 -24.69 -10.37
N SER A 667 0.76 -24.68 -11.52
CA SER A 667 -0.72 -24.64 -11.56
C SER A 667 -1.39 -25.98 -11.21
N GLU A 668 -0.72 -27.12 -11.43
CA GLU A 668 -1.14 -28.43 -10.91
C GLU A 668 -1.04 -28.49 -9.38
N LEU A 669 0.09 -28.01 -8.82
CA LEU A 669 0.31 -28.01 -7.37
C LEU A 669 -0.54 -26.97 -6.63
N TYR A 670 -0.77 -25.81 -7.23
CA TYR A 670 -1.40 -24.65 -6.60
C TYR A 670 -2.44 -23.98 -7.54
N PRO A 671 -3.54 -24.68 -7.87
CA PRO A 671 -4.62 -24.11 -8.66
C PRO A 671 -5.17 -22.83 -8.02
N VAL A 672 -5.75 -21.97 -8.85
CA VAL A 672 -6.25 -20.65 -8.48
C VAL A 672 -7.72 -20.57 -8.82
N TYR A 673 -8.55 -20.31 -7.80
CA TYR A 673 -9.99 -20.14 -7.94
C TYR A 673 -10.35 -18.66 -8.05
N SER A 674 -11.64 -18.40 -8.21
CA SER A 674 -12.17 -17.12 -8.69
C SER A 674 -12.95 -16.39 -7.60
N ASN A 675 -13.83 -15.47 -7.99
CA ASN A 675 -14.74 -14.75 -7.11
C ASN A 675 -16.05 -14.39 -7.86
N PRO A 676 -17.12 -13.98 -7.16
CA PRO A 676 -18.42 -13.75 -7.78
C PRO A 676 -18.43 -12.71 -8.92
N ARG A 677 -17.64 -11.64 -8.83
CA ARG A 677 -17.55 -10.65 -9.93
C ARG A 677 -16.83 -11.19 -11.14
N LYS A 678 -15.81 -12.04 -10.94
CA LYS A 678 -15.10 -12.70 -12.04
C LYS A 678 -15.99 -13.75 -12.73
N GLU A 679 -16.85 -14.45 -11.98
CA GLU A 679 -17.88 -15.34 -12.54
C GLU A 679 -19.08 -14.61 -13.16
N ALA A 680 -19.24 -13.32 -12.88
CA ALA A 680 -20.16 -12.41 -13.57
C ALA A 680 -19.54 -11.72 -14.80
N GLY A 681 -18.37 -12.16 -15.28
CA GLY A 681 -17.68 -11.62 -16.47
C GLY A 681 -16.63 -10.52 -16.18
N GLY A 682 -16.35 -10.21 -14.92
CA GLY A 682 -15.43 -9.13 -14.53
C GLY A 682 -13.94 -9.34 -14.89
N PRO A 683 -13.11 -8.29 -14.80
CA PRO A 683 -11.67 -8.38 -15.05
C PRO A 683 -10.91 -9.01 -13.88
N LEU A 684 -9.75 -9.64 -14.17
CA LEU A 684 -8.86 -10.24 -13.16
C LEU A 684 -8.34 -9.21 -12.13
N ALA A 685 -8.16 -7.95 -12.54
CA ALA A 685 -7.78 -6.85 -11.65
C ALA A 685 -8.77 -6.64 -10.48
N ALA A 686 -10.04 -7.07 -10.64
CA ALA A 686 -11.09 -6.95 -9.63
C ALA A 686 -11.21 -5.53 -9.03
N ASN A 687 -10.95 -4.50 -9.84
CA ASN A 687 -10.89 -3.09 -9.44
C ASN A 687 -11.98 -2.23 -10.08
N VAL A 688 -13.00 -2.83 -10.72
CA VAL A 688 -14.19 -2.13 -11.23
C VAL A 688 -15.23 -2.09 -10.11
N LEU A 689 -15.30 -0.96 -9.40
CA LEU A 689 -16.19 -0.77 -8.25
C LEU A 689 -17.66 -0.69 -8.71
N LYS A 690 -17.91 0.12 -9.74
CA LYS A 690 -19.18 0.23 -10.49
C LYS A 690 -18.89 0.10 -11.97
N CYS A 691 -19.55 -0.83 -12.66
CA CYS A 691 -19.42 -1.00 -14.10
C CYS A 691 -20.18 0.10 -14.87
N GLN A 692 -19.75 0.41 -16.09
CA GLN A 692 -20.67 1.01 -17.06
C GLN A 692 -21.69 -0.04 -17.50
N LEU A 693 -22.86 0.37 -18.00
CA LEU A 693 -23.89 -0.56 -18.47
C LEU A 693 -23.94 -0.58 -20.00
N LYS A 694 -24.15 -1.77 -20.57
CA LYS A 694 -24.50 -1.98 -21.98
C LYS A 694 -25.89 -2.65 -22.09
N PRO A 695 -26.58 -2.52 -23.23
CA PRO A 695 -27.73 -3.37 -23.54
C PRO A 695 -27.35 -4.85 -23.45
N ILE A 696 -28.33 -5.71 -23.16
CA ILE A 696 -28.17 -7.17 -23.22
C ILE A 696 -27.81 -7.57 -24.65
N ASP A 697 -26.68 -8.25 -24.82
CA ASP A 697 -26.24 -8.83 -26.09
C ASP A 697 -26.44 -10.35 -26.05
N ALA A 698 -27.03 -10.93 -27.09
CA ALA A 698 -27.20 -12.38 -27.20
C ALA A 698 -25.85 -13.13 -27.25
N HIS A 699 -24.79 -12.49 -27.76
CA HIS A 699 -23.45 -13.08 -27.85
C HIS A 699 -22.76 -13.22 -26.48
N ASP A 700 -23.27 -12.60 -25.41
CA ASP A 700 -22.77 -12.81 -24.04
C ASP A 700 -23.16 -14.19 -23.48
N TYR A 701 -24.06 -14.93 -24.14
CA TYR A 701 -24.62 -16.20 -23.66
C TYR A 701 -24.29 -17.35 -24.62
N ALA A 702 -23.83 -18.48 -24.06
CA ALA A 702 -23.51 -19.69 -24.82
C ALA A 702 -24.76 -20.52 -25.19
N LEU A 703 -25.95 -20.09 -24.76
CA LEU A 703 -27.24 -20.75 -24.98
C LEU A 703 -28.28 -19.77 -25.54
N THR A 704 -29.30 -20.33 -26.19
CA THR A 704 -30.45 -19.57 -26.68
C THR A 704 -31.56 -19.54 -25.64
N PHE A 705 -31.89 -18.34 -25.14
CA PHE A 705 -33.09 -18.13 -24.31
C PHE A 705 -34.37 -18.18 -25.15
N THR A 706 -35.47 -18.62 -24.54
CA THR A 706 -36.82 -18.47 -25.09
C THR A 706 -37.27 -16.99 -25.12
N ALA A 707 -38.32 -16.67 -25.88
CA ALA A 707 -38.84 -15.30 -25.97
C ALA A 707 -39.24 -14.72 -24.60
N ASP A 708 -39.89 -15.53 -23.75
CA ASP A 708 -40.31 -15.15 -22.40
C ASP A 708 -39.11 -14.93 -21.46
N GLU A 709 -38.07 -15.77 -21.58
CA GLU A 709 -36.82 -15.60 -20.83
C GLU A 709 -36.06 -14.34 -21.27
N VAL A 710 -36.04 -14.02 -22.56
CA VAL A 710 -35.47 -12.75 -23.07
C VAL A 710 -36.27 -11.54 -22.55
N ALA A 711 -37.59 -11.63 -22.49
CA ALA A 711 -38.43 -10.58 -21.92
C ALA A 711 -38.15 -10.40 -20.42
N ARG A 712 -38.06 -11.50 -19.66
CA ARG A 712 -37.73 -11.48 -18.23
C ARG A 712 -36.32 -10.94 -17.97
N LEU A 713 -35.33 -11.34 -18.76
CA LEU A 713 -33.95 -10.84 -18.70
C LEU A 713 -33.87 -9.32 -18.91
N LYS A 714 -34.63 -8.80 -19.89
CA LYS A 714 -34.77 -7.36 -20.13
C LYS A 714 -35.48 -6.62 -18.99
N THR A 715 -36.40 -7.25 -18.28
CA THR A 715 -37.03 -6.69 -17.08
C THR A 715 -36.06 -6.64 -15.89
N ILE A 716 -35.32 -7.73 -15.64
CA ILE A 716 -34.32 -7.83 -14.56
C ILE A 716 -33.21 -6.78 -14.75
N PHE A 717 -32.75 -6.60 -16.00
CA PHE A 717 -31.69 -5.66 -16.36
C PHE A 717 -32.21 -4.52 -17.24
N ALA A 718 -33.30 -3.86 -16.82
CA ALA A 718 -33.91 -2.75 -17.55
C ALA A 718 -32.96 -1.57 -17.81
N ALA A 719 -31.97 -1.35 -16.94
CA ALA A 719 -30.90 -0.35 -17.12
C ALA A 719 -29.67 -0.86 -17.91
N GLY A 720 -29.65 -2.14 -18.29
CA GLY A 720 -28.52 -2.82 -18.91
C GLY A 720 -27.71 -3.70 -17.94
N VAL A 721 -26.76 -4.44 -18.52
CA VAL A 721 -25.81 -5.33 -17.83
C VAL A 721 -24.40 -4.73 -17.83
N CYS A 722 -23.53 -5.20 -16.95
CA CYS A 722 -22.16 -4.67 -16.86
C CYS A 722 -21.37 -4.80 -18.16
N ASP A 723 -20.84 -3.67 -18.62
CA ASP A 723 -19.87 -3.56 -19.71
C ASP A 723 -18.45 -3.54 -19.15
N PHE A 724 -17.91 -4.73 -18.87
CA PHE A 724 -16.53 -4.89 -18.40
C PHE A 724 -15.46 -4.67 -19.49
N SER A 725 -15.85 -4.35 -20.74
CA SER A 725 -14.90 -3.92 -21.78
C SER A 725 -14.44 -2.46 -21.60
N LYS A 726 -15.20 -1.68 -20.80
CA LYS A 726 -14.92 -0.27 -20.50
C LYS A 726 -14.38 -0.09 -19.07
N PRO A 727 -13.63 1.00 -18.82
CA PRO A 727 -13.35 1.44 -17.45
C PRO A 727 -14.65 1.66 -16.65
N GLY A 728 -14.61 1.40 -15.35
CA GLY A 728 -15.74 1.61 -14.44
C GLY A 728 -16.20 3.06 -14.38
N VAL A 729 -17.44 3.26 -13.93
CA VAL A 729 -17.98 4.61 -13.64
C VAL A 729 -17.09 5.26 -12.59
N SER A 730 -16.67 6.51 -12.84
CA SER A 730 -15.72 7.23 -11.99
C SER A 730 -14.37 6.53 -11.76
N GLN A 731 -13.99 5.51 -12.55
CA GLN A 731 -12.66 4.91 -12.46
C GLN A 731 -11.60 5.90 -12.95
N ARG A 732 -10.58 6.12 -12.11
CA ARG A 732 -9.47 7.05 -12.38
C ARG A 732 -8.15 6.43 -11.90
N PRO A 733 -6.99 6.90 -12.38
CA PRO A 733 -5.71 6.59 -11.78
C PRO A 733 -5.63 7.09 -10.32
N VAL A 734 -4.82 6.44 -9.48
CA VAL A 734 -4.41 7.04 -8.19
C VAL A 734 -3.66 8.34 -8.45
N VAL A 735 -3.86 9.34 -7.60
CA VAL A 735 -3.15 10.62 -7.64
C VAL A 735 -2.06 10.58 -6.58
N PRO A 736 -0.76 10.53 -6.96
CA PRO A 736 0.33 10.52 -6.00
C PRO A 736 0.27 11.73 -5.05
N TRP A 737 0.45 11.48 -3.76
CA TRP A 737 0.43 12.47 -2.69
C TRP A 737 -0.86 13.31 -2.60
N ALA A 738 -2.00 12.73 -2.98
CA ALA A 738 -3.32 13.37 -2.87
C ALA A 738 -3.68 13.75 -1.43
N ALA A 739 -3.89 15.04 -1.19
CA ALA A 739 -4.26 15.60 0.10
C ALA A 739 -5.76 15.83 0.26
N ILE A 740 -6.25 15.68 1.49
CA ILE A 740 -7.65 15.87 1.87
C ILE A 740 -7.75 17.17 2.67
N GLY A 741 -8.41 18.19 2.11
CA GLY A 741 -8.84 19.37 2.87
C GLY A 741 -7.77 20.38 3.27
N SER A 742 -6.54 20.34 2.72
CA SER A 742 -5.57 21.42 2.91
C SER A 742 -5.96 22.66 2.08
N SER A 743 -6.12 23.78 2.80
CA SER A 743 -6.47 25.14 2.35
C SER A 743 -6.00 25.61 0.97
N LYS A 744 -6.91 26.30 0.25
CA LYS A 744 -6.65 27.42 -0.69
C LYS A 744 -5.25 27.47 -1.35
N LYS A 745 -4.96 26.56 -2.28
CA LYS A 745 -4.01 26.80 -3.39
C LYS A 745 -4.59 26.22 -4.69
N SER A 746 -5.46 27.02 -5.29
CA SER A 746 -5.56 27.15 -6.76
C SER A 746 -4.33 27.87 -7.29
#